data_AF-A0A8D8Z5U4-F1
#
_entry.id   AF-A0A8D8Z5U4-F1
#
_cell.length_a   1.000
_cell.length_b   1.000
_cell.length_c   1.000
_cell.angle_alpha   90.00
_cell.angle_beta   90.00
_cell.angle_gamma   90.00
#
_symmetry.space_group_name_H-M   'P 1'
#
loop_
_entity.id
_entity.type
_entity.pdbx_description
1 polymer ?
#
loop_
_entity_poly.entity_id
_entity_poly.type
_entity_poly.pdbx_seq_one_letter_code
_entity_poly.pdbx_strand_id
1 'polypeptide(L)'
;MDETLESKILKDLGWSDEFMIPVANDENKKLASQIRDLIQKKAQLLSTSNDQDLKQKYVKKSIKSTIDAINYNNDLINSQQNQLNSHIAESLRQTNEISHNESQLKQMRKKKAHIEDRLRMLAFEENKFKMRIEKQKGLIEWAENVLEEANSELDREDNVLDLMEKYQMQDREQFKEDELKRQRLLKDFQHAETILQNEVAELKAREIEFEQILKMGRQLNKERNTLIDQWEYSMKILKLRDVDICVVDKQIESLEKEVGEETLRLEEEKKNLDEELRTNQERAQARRYYSNECNGFRIKLQQMNKELNELRHEKRFLSSHLLELNHDKKLYKRRIRTIQNQTRDKKQRLEQLEKKQEDLKQKLNSVDSEVKSTDETVKQLHELLKHEQLTHCTLNKDLEKICKQLSGRVNEITNLRAQYESRSKEIEASEGKLHGLLREESKTLELLGKQSDLLHRRNVELGSVQMKIIDLQGVKSDEYMQALEKELRELIEKKKGLDKCLDTAKRESKRMDVEIVKTMLQIRKDQLNLDQAKAQLVTARVAVDGKTKLLGHVRNQNQELAMHENMLQLRRAQLRSQMIKHSNQVYSLEKTRIEMDSIIATRRAEIETAKSVLLTRKRTLMEIRSNLKRSLDHLTVRIDQLKTRFDVIVYSLEGEVYNCVAFTIQNIQEKHVLLEQGNELEADIIKAEKEIIALENTVQVVNSSNVSYKSAVFQVEEYNLDIEQDIDKQLEQELCVLEDIQSDVAELTKDIQTLEENLTWLIDRENQLTKQWTDKDNKVQQLGVELNQQTTKLIRAEKQIKQLKRTLELIGHEKQPMILLAEKDLCTKELIESNESALQQLAELSVRHPETAPILSQYLSHMKLSLPLRHSPATSVLSARSQMSDLNSVRSFASSTTRLGSEVGGARDPCKLGAQWREKSSMTPLPSNQQTKSGRQQSAATSSTPGTGNK
;
A
#
# COMPACT_ATOMS: atom_id res chain seq x y z
N MET A 1 15.16 63.08 -1.72
CA MET A 1 14.00 63.25 -2.61
C MET A 1 13.60 64.70 -2.52
N ASP A 2 13.30 65.33 -3.65
CA ASP A 2 13.12 66.78 -3.70
C ASP A 2 11.74 67.17 -3.17
N GLU A 3 11.70 68.04 -2.15
CA GLU A 3 10.48 68.75 -1.82
C GLU A 3 10.10 69.64 -3.00
N THR A 4 9.01 69.31 -3.70
CA THR A 4 8.47 70.16 -4.77
C THR A 4 8.18 71.55 -4.23
N LEU A 5 8.26 72.56 -5.11
CA LEU A 5 8.04 73.97 -4.74
C LEU A 5 6.67 74.17 -4.07
N GLU A 6 5.68 73.39 -4.50
CA GLU A 6 4.33 73.28 -3.95
C GLU A 6 4.33 72.86 -2.47
N SER A 7 5.13 71.87 -2.08
CA SER A 7 5.20 71.40 -0.68
C SER A 7 5.64 72.49 0.29
N LYS A 8 6.50 73.42 -0.16
CA LYS A 8 6.92 74.59 0.61
C LYS A 8 5.83 75.64 0.68
N ILE A 9 5.15 75.94 -0.44
CA ILE A 9 4.00 76.85 -0.47
C ILE A 9 2.87 76.35 0.47
N LEU A 10 2.62 75.04 0.52
CA LEU A 10 1.64 74.43 1.42
C LEU A 10 2.05 74.52 2.91
N LYS A 11 3.34 74.41 3.23
CA LYS A 11 3.88 74.64 4.58
C LYS A 11 3.78 76.12 4.99
N ASP A 12 4.16 77.04 4.11
CA ASP A 12 4.13 78.49 4.37
C ASP A 12 2.70 79.05 4.54
N LEU A 13 1.69 78.38 3.95
CA LEU A 13 0.27 78.66 4.17
C LEU A 13 -0.31 78.05 5.47
N GLY A 14 0.50 77.27 6.21
CA GLY A 14 0.10 76.63 7.47
C GLY A 14 -0.73 75.36 7.32
N TRP A 15 -0.69 74.69 6.15
CA TRP A 15 -1.55 73.53 5.84
C TRP A 15 -0.84 72.18 6.03
N SER A 16 0.25 72.17 6.81
CA SER A 16 1.01 70.96 7.18
C SER A 16 0.91 70.59 8.67
N ASP A 17 0.04 71.25 9.43
CA ASP A 17 -0.15 71.01 10.86
C ASP A 17 -1.22 69.92 11.08
N GLU A 18 -0.94 68.95 11.96
CA GLU A 18 -1.31 67.52 11.80
C GLU A 18 -2.80 67.19 11.59
N PHE A 19 -3.72 68.10 11.94
CA PHE A 19 -5.18 67.87 11.87
C PHE A 19 -5.98 69.04 11.24
N MET A 20 -5.35 69.97 10.53
CA MET A 20 -5.98 71.22 10.04
C MET A 20 -6.26 71.23 8.53
N ILE A 21 -7.39 70.66 8.10
CA ILE A 21 -7.89 70.79 6.70
C ILE A 21 -8.57 72.17 6.51
N PRO A 22 -8.14 73.00 5.54
CA PRO A 22 -8.79 74.31 5.28
C PRO A 22 -10.27 74.23 4.87
N VAL A 23 -10.69 73.11 4.28
CA VAL A 23 -12.04 72.85 3.75
C VAL A 23 -12.90 71.98 4.71
N ALA A 24 -12.49 71.80 5.98
CA ALA A 24 -13.28 71.01 6.92
C ALA A 24 -14.55 71.76 7.41
N ASN A 25 -15.70 71.08 7.29
CA ASN A 25 -16.92 71.46 8.01
C ASN A 25 -16.69 71.49 9.53
N ASP A 26 -17.45 72.32 10.25
CA ASP A 26 -17.27 72.51 11.69
C ASP A 26 -17.58 71.27 12.54
N GLU A 27 -18.31 70.29 11.98
CA GLU A 27 -18.50 68.97 12.57
C GLU A 27 -17.19 68.17 12.59
N ASN A 28 -16.40 68.21 11.51
CA ASN A 28 -15.10 67.55 11.43
C ASN A 28 -14.08 68.20 12.38
N LYS A 29 -14.15 69.53 12.56
CA LYS A 29 -13.33 70.26 13.56
C LYS A 29 -13.66 69.81 15.00
N LYS A 30 -14.95 69.60 15.30
CA LYS A 30 -15.39 69.04 16.59
C LYS A 30 -14.94 67.60 16.77
N LEU A 31 -15.07 66.75 15.74
CA LEU A 31 -14.58 65.37 15.78
C LEU A 31 -13.07 65.31 16.02
N ALA A 32 -12.26 66.14 15.36
CA ALA A 32 -10.82 66.23 15.62
C ALA A 32 -10.49 66.60 17.08
N SER A 33 -11.28 67.48 17.72
CA SER A 33 -11.12 67.79 19.14
C SER A 33 -11.49 66.60 20.05
N GLN A 34 -12.57 65.88 19.73
CA GLN A 34 -12.99 64.68 20.49
C GLN A 34 -12.00 63.53 20.36
N ILE A 35 -11.40 63.33 19.19
CA ILE A 35 -10.34 62.34 18.96
C ILE A 35 -9.13 62.63 19.85
N ARG A 36 -8.71 63.91 19.95
CA ARG A 36 -7.61 64.32 20.83
C ARG A 36 -7.89 64.01 22.32
N ASP A 37 -9.09 64.32 22.80
CA ASP A 37 -9.53 63.99 24.17
C ASP A 37 -9.57 62.47 24.43
N LEU A 38 -9.97 61.67 23.43
CA LEU A 38 -10.02 60.22 23.52
C LEU A 38 -8.63 59.58 23.50
N ILE A 39 -7.69 60.11 22.72
CA ILE A 39 -6.28 59.68 22.73
C ILE A 39 -5.66 59.92 24.13
N GLN A 40 -5.91 61.09 24.74
CA GLN A 40 -5.43 61.38 26.09
C GLN A 40 -6.01 60.42 27.14
N LYS A 41 -7.28 60.03 27.01
CA LYS A 41 -7.92 59.01 27.88
C LYS A 41 -7.36 57.60 27.63
N LYS A 42 -7.07 57.21 26.37
CA LYS A 42 -6.42 55.92 26.04
C LYS A 42 -5.08 55.79 26.77
N ALA A 43 -4.25 56.82 26.73
CA ALA A 43 -2.95 56.83 27.41
C ALA A 43 -3.06 56.67 28.95
N GLN A 44 -4.05 57.34 29.57
CA GLN A 44 -4.31 57.21 31.01
C GLN A 44 -4.76 55.79 31.39
N LEU A 45 -5.67 55.19 30.59
CA LEU A 45 -6.18 53.84 30.86
C LEU A 45 -5.10 52.77 30.68
N LEU A 46 -4.28 52.85 29.62
CA LEU A 46 -3.14 51.94 29.40
C LEU A 46 -2.16 51.92 30.58
N SER A 47 -1.82 53.11 31.10
CA SER A 47 -0.99 53.24 32.31
C SER A 47 -1.60 52.46 33.49
N THR A 48 -2.90 52.64 33.75
CA THR A 48 -3.60 51.91 34.83
C THR A 48 -3.77 50.40 34.59
N SER A 49 -3.72 49.93 33.34
CA SER A 49 -3.76 48.50 33.00
C SER A 49 -2.43 47.82 33.29
N ASN A 50 -1.32 48.40 32.82
CA ASN A 50 0.04 47.91 33.10
C ASN A 50 0.29 47.84 34.63
N ASP A 51 -0.21 48.83 35.36
CA ASP A 51 -0.14 48.88 36.82
C ASP A 51 -0.96 47.77 37.51
N GLN A 52 -2.01 47.22 36.87
CA GLN A 52 -2.76 46.06 37.34
C GLN A 52 -2.08 44.74 36.93
N ASP A 53 -1.54 44.64 35.72
CA ASP A 53 -0.85 43.44 35.25
C ASP A 53 0.44 43.17 36.04
N LEU A 54 1.19 44.21 36.43
CA LEU A 54 2.34 44.07 37.34
C LEU A 54 1.91 43.52 38.71
N LYS A 55 0.78 43.99 39.25
CA LYS A 55 0.21 43.46 40.51
C LYS A 55 -0.27 42.02 40.34
N GLN A 56 -0.89 41.67 39.21
CA GLN A 56 -1.35 40.30 38.91
C GLN A 56 -0.17 39.34 38.74
N LYS A 57 0.91 39.74 38.04
CA LYS A 57 2.16 38.98 37.88
C LYS A 57 2.83 38.75 39.25
N TYR A 58 2.85 39.74 40.14
CA TYR A 58 3.35 39.58 41.51
C TYR A 58 2.50 38.59 42.34
N VAL A 59 1.17 38.72 42.32
CA VAL A 59 0.26 37.81 43.04
C VAL A 59 0.38 36.37 42.55
N LYS A 60 0.44 36.14 41.22
CA LYS A 60 0.68 34.81 40.63
C LYS A 60 2.00 34.19 41.15
N LYS A 61 3.09 34.97 41.23
CA LYS A 61 4.38 34.52 41.76
C LYS A 61 4.32 34.20 43.27
N SER A 62 3.58 35.00 44.04
CA SER A 62 3.35 34.76 45.47
C SER A 62 2.56 33.47 45.71
N ILE A 63 1.46 33.26 44.98
CA ILE A 63 0.63 32.04 45.07
C ILE A 63 1.43 30.79 44.71
N LYS A 64 2.26 30.83 43.64
CA LYS A 64 3.13 29.70 43.32
C LYS A 64 4.10 29.39 44.46
N SER A 65 4.73 30.42 45.03
CA SER A 65 5.66 30.27 46.15
C SER A 65 5.00 29.68 47.41
N THR A 66 3.72 29.98 47.67
CA THR A 66 2.99 29.36 48.79
C THR A 66 2.54 27.93 48.49
N ILE A 67 2.20 27.59 47.24
CA ILE A 67 1.93 26.20 46.83
C ILE A 67 3.18 25.33 46.98
N ASP A 68 4.34 25.81 46.50
CA ASP A 68 5.61 25.09 46.60
C ASP A 68 5.99 24.84 48.09
N ALA A 69 5.74 25.82 48.97
CA ALA A 69 5.93 25.67 50.42
C ALA A 69 4.91 24.71 51.08
N ILE A 70 3.65 24.68 50.62
CA ILE A 70 2.65 23.70 51.09
C ILE A 70 3.05 22.28 50.69
N ASN A 71 3.52 22.08 49.46
CA ASN A 71 3.98 20.78 48.98
C ASN A 71 5.18 20.28 49.79
N TYR A 72 6.19 21.13 50.01
CA TYR A 72 7.35 20.80 50.86
C TYR A 72 6.94 20.43 52.30
N ASN A 73 5.98 21.15 52.89
CA ASN A 73 5.45 20.82 54.21
C ASN A 73 4.67 19.49 54.23
N ASN A 74 3.91 19.18 53.17
CA ASN A 74 3.22 17.90 53.05
C ASN A 74 4.19 16.73 52.93
N ASP A 75 5.27 16.86 52.15
CA ASP A 75 6.33 15.85 52.04
C ASP A 75 7.06 15.64 53.37
N LEU A 76 7.33 16.73 54.11
CA LEU A 76 7.90 16.65 55.45
C LEU A 76 6.97 15.95 56.45
N ILE A 77 5.67 16.25 56.42
CA ILE A 77 4.64 15.58 57.24
C ILE A 77 4.57 14.08 56.89
N ASN A 78 4.53 13.73 55.60
CA ASN A 78 4.55 12.33 55.15
C ASN A 78 5.81 11.59 55.63
N SER A 79 6.98 12.23 55.57
CA SER A 79 8.24 11.68 56.10
C SER A 79 8.17 11.46 57.62
N GLN A 80 7.70 12.45 58.38
CA GLN A 80 7.55 12.34 59.84
C GLN A 80 6.52 11.28 60.23
N GLN A 81 5.42 11.15 59.49
CA GLN A 81 4.39 10.14 59.75
C GLN A 81 4.88 8.73 59.43
N ASN A 82 5.72 8.55 58.41
CA ASN A 82 6.41 7.28 58.14
C ASN A 82 7.44 6.92 59.22
N GLN A 83 8.18 7.91 59.76
CA GLN A 83 9.07 7.72 60.90
C GLN A 83 8.28 7.34 62.18
N LEU A 84 7.17 8.01 62.45
CA LEU A 84 6.28 7.71 63.58
C LEU A 84 5.69 6.30 63.47
N ASN A 85 5.19 5.91 62.29
CA ASN A 85 4.70 4.55 62.03
C ASN A 85 5.79 3.49 62.27
N SER A 86 7.05 3.80 61.90
CA SER A 86 8.19 2.91 62.13
C SER A 86 8.51 2.75 63.62
N HIS A 87 8.56 3.84 64.39
CA HIS A 87 8.75 3.77 65.84
C HIS A 87 7.56 3.12 66.58
N ILE A 88 6.32 3.27 66.11
CA ILE A 88 5.16 2.56 66.65
C ILE A 88 5.32 1.05 66.44
N ALA A 89 5.74 0.62 65.24
CA ALA A 89 6.00 -0.80 64.95
C ALA A 89 7.17 -1.37 65.79
N GLU A 90 8.21 -0.58 66.02
CA GLU A 90 9.35 -0.92 66.88
C GLU A 90 8.95 -1.03 68.36
N SER A 91 8.18 -0.08 68.88
CA SER A 91 7.62 -0.12 70.23
C SER A 91 6.68 -1.32 70.44
N LEU A 92 5.90 -1.68 69.42
CA LEU A 92 5.08 -2.90 69.41
C LEU A 92 5.93 -4.18 69.43
N ARG A 93 7.12 -4.21 68.81
CA ARG A 93 8.05 -5.34 68.97
C ARG A 93 8.59 -5.42 70.40
N GLN A 94 9.13 -4.33 70.92
CA GLN A 94 9.72 -4.25 72.27
C GLN A 94 8.72 -4.64 73.37
N THR A 95 7.46 -4.17 73.28
CA THR A 95 6.42 -4.53 74.26
C THR A 95 6.00 -6.00 74.18
N ASN A 96 5.97 -6.61 72.98
CA ASN A 96 5.77 -8.05 72.83
C ASN A 96 6.94 -8.87 73.39
N GLU A 97 8.18 -8.44 73.18
CA GLU A 97 9.38 -9.08 73.75
C GLU A 97 9.38 -9.00 75.29
N ILE A 98 9.05 -7.83 75.86
CA ILE A 98 8.89 -7.66 77.32
C ILE A 98 7.81 -8.60 77.86
N SER A 99 6.65 -8.69 77.20
CA SER A 99 5.57 -9.61 77.59
C SER A 99 5.99 -11.09 77.53
N HIS A 100 6.75 -11.47 76.51
CA HIS A 100 7.32 -12.81 76.38
C HIS A 100 8.32 -13.12 77.51
N ASN A 101 9.24 -12.19 77.79
CA ASN A 101 10.23 -12.30 78.85
C ASN A 101 9.59 -12.32 80.25
N GLU A 102 8.53 -11.55 80.49
CA GLU A 102 7.71 -11.64 81.70
C GLU A 102 7.06 -13.02 81.85
N SER A 103 6.54 -13.60 80.76
CA SER A 103 5.94 -14.94 80.77
C SER A 103 6.98 -16.01 81.13
N GLN A 104 8.18 -15.95 80.54
CA GLN A 104 9.30 -16.82 80.91
C GLN A 104 9.70 -16.63 82.38
N LEU A 105 9.84 -15.39 82.87
CA LEU A 105 10.13 -15.09 84.28
C LEU A 105 9.06 -15.64 85.22
N LYS A 106 7.77 -15.54 84.88
CA LYS A 106 6.66 -16.11 85.64
C LYS A 106 6.74 -17.65 85.69
N GLN A 107 7.13 -18.31 84.60
CA GLN A 107 7.39 -19.76 84.60
C GLN A 107 8.61 -20.14 85.45
N MET A 108 9.72 -19.41 85.34
CA MET A 108 10.94 -19.69 86.11
C MET A 108 10.75 -19.44 87.62
N ARG A 109 9.96 -18.43 88.00
CA ARG A 109 9.55 -18.21 89.41
C ARG A 109 8.71 -19.38 89.95
N LYS A 110 7.77 -19.93 89.16
CA LYS A 110 7.01 -21.15 89.55
C LYS A 110 7.93 -22.37 89.71
N LYS A 111 8.89 -22.58 88.80
CA LYS A 111 9.88 -23.66 88.93
C LYS A 111 10.74 -23.51 90.20
N LYS A 112 11.21 -22.29 90.49
CA LYS A 112 11.97 -21.98 91.72
C LYS A 112 11.16 -22.30 92.98
N ALA A 113 9.92 -21.82 93.09
CA ALA A 113 9.07 -22.09 94.26
C ALA A 113 8.86 -23.60 94.49
N HIS A 114 8.58 -24.36 93.42
CA HIS A 114 8.42 -25.82 93.51
C HIS A 114 9.70 -26.55 93.98
N ILE A 115 10.88 -26.06 93.60
CA ILE A 115 12.16 -26.59 94.09
C ILE A 115 12.36 -26.25 95.57
N GLU A 116 12.08 -25.00 95.98
CA GLU A 116 12.18 -24.59 97.40
C GLU A 116 11.22 -25.37 98.30
N ASP A 117 9.99 -25.65 97.86
CA ASP A 117 9.04 -26.47 98.60
C ASP A 117 9.48 -27.94 98.66
N ARG A 118 10.06 -28.49 97.59
CA ARG A 118 10.62 -29.86 97.64
C ARG A 118 11.84 -29.95 98.55
N LEU A 119 12.69 -28.91 98.62
CA LEU A 119 13.79 -28.84 99.58
C LEU A 119 13.27 -28.75 101.03
N ARG A 120 12.20 -27.96 101.29
CA ARG A 120 11.53 -27.91 102.60
C ARG A 120 10.99 -29.29 103.03
N MET A 121 10.36 -30.03 102.11
CA MET A 121 9.87 -31.39 102.38
C MET A 121 11.00 -32.38 102.68
N LEU A 122 12.06 -32.39 101.87
CA LEU A 122 13.21 -33.29 102.06
C LEU A 122 13.93 -33.01 103.39
N ALA A 123 14.07 -31.76 103.80
CA ALA A 123 14.66 -31.39 105.10
C ALA A 123 13.80 -31.86 106.30
N PHE A 124 12.47 -31.84 106.17
CA PHE A 124 11.56 -32.39 107.18
C PHE A 124 11.65 -33.92 107.27
N GLU A 125 11.75 -34.60 106.12
CA GLU A 125 11.97 -36.05 106.05
C GLU A 125 13.33 -36.45 106.63
N GLU A 126 14.41 -35.76 106.27
CA GLU A 126 15.77 -36.00 106.80
C GLU A 126 15.81 -35.92 108.34
N ASN A 127 15.19 -34.88 108.92
CA ASN A 127 15.16 -34.70 110.38
C ASN A 127 14.33 -35.80 111.08
N LYS A 128 13.23 -36.23 110.46
CA LYS A 128 12.41 -37.38 110.90
C LYS A 128 13.18 -38.71 110.80
N PHE A 129 14.05 -38.88 109.80
CA PHE A 129 14.93 -40.04 109.69
C PHE A 129 16.06 -39.98 110.74
N LYS A 130 16.69 -38.83 110.98
CA LYS A 130 17.71 -38.66 112.04
C LYS A 130 17.22 -39.08 113.42
N MET A 131 16.04 -38.61 113.87
CA MET A 131 15.46 -39.04 115.16
C MET A 131 15.11 -40.52 115.23
N ARG A 132 14.95 -41.20 114.09
CA ARG A 132 14.66 -42.63 114.00
C ARG A 132 15.95 -43.47 113.98
N ILE A 133 16.97 -43.00 113.26
CA ILE A 133 18.34 -43.56 113.27
C ILE A 133 18.90 -43.55 114.69
N GLU A 134 18.77 -42.45 115.44
CA GLU A 134 19.29 -42.36 116.81
C GLU A 134 18.66 -43.38 117.79
N LYS A 135 17.41 -43.80 117.52
CA LYS A 135 16.76 -44.90 118.27
C LYS A 135 17.15 -46.29 117.79
N GLN A 136 17.69 -46.42 116.57
CA GLN A 136 18.13 -47.69 116.01
C GLN A 136 19.62 -47.95 116.32
N LYS A 137 20.47 -46.91 116.43
CA LYS A 137 21.89 -47.02 116.83
C LYS A 137 22.10 -47.84 118.10
N GLY A 138 21.39 -47.53 119.19
CA GLY A 138 21.52 -48.29 120.46
C GLY A 138 20.94 -49.72 120.44
N LEU A 139 20.35 -50.15 119.33
CA LEU A 139 20.02 -51.57 119.05
C LEU A 139 21.01 -52.20 118.05
N ILE A 140 21.69 -51.36 117.26
CA ILE A 140 22.71 -51.74 116.29
C ILE A 140 24.05 -52.00 117.01
N GLU A 141 24.49 -51.18 117.97
CA GLU A 141 25.74 -51.42 118.75
C GLU A 141 25.80 -52.83 119.38
N TRP A 142 24.65 -53.34 119.84
CA TRP A 142 24.58 -54.70 120.42
C TRP A 142 24.58 -55.81 119.36
N ALA A 143 24.10 -55.53 118.15
CA ALA A 143 24.11 -56.46 117.02
C ALA A 143 25.45 -56.43 116.24
N GLU A 144 26.11 -55.27 116.14
CA GLU A 144 27.41 -55.08 115.49
C GLU A 144 28.45 -56.02 116.10
N ASN A 145 28.60 -56.05 117.42
CA ASN A 145 29.55 -56.92 118.13
C ASN A 145 29.35 -58.43 117.88
N VAL A 146 28.19 -58.86 117.39
CA VAL A 146 27.88 -60.27 117.04
C VAL A 146 27.94 -60.50 115.53
N LEU A 147 27.74 -59.45 114.73
CA LEU A 147 27.86 -59.49 113.27
C LEU A 147 29.29 -59.26 112.80
N GLU A 148 30.16 -58.53 113.52
CA GLU A 148 31.54 -58.27 113.10
C GLU A 148 32.37 -59.54 112.93
N GLU A 149 32.22 -60.56 113.80
CA GLU A 149 32.92 -61.84 113.64
C GLU A 149 32.46 -62.57 112.36
N ALA A 150 31.15 -62.65 112.11
CA ALA A 150 30.58 -63.31 110.93
C ALA A 150 30.80 -62.54 109.62
N ASN A 151 30.70 -61.21 109.68
CA ASN A 151 30.99 -60.31 108.57
C ASN A 151 32.47 -60.41 108.20
N SER A 152 33.41 -60.60 109.13
CA SER A 152 34.83 -60.65 108.79
C SER A 152 35.21 -61.72 107.74
N GLU A 153 34.40 -62.76 107.58
CA GLU A 153 34.54 -63.75 106.50
C GLU A 153 33.67 -63.39 105.28
N LEU A 154 32.42 -62.98 105.47
CA LEU A 154 31.50 -62.53 104.39
C LEU A 154 32.03 -61.31 103.64
N ASP A 155 32.54 -60.29 104.35
CA ASP A 155 33.18 -59.08 103.84
C ASP A 155 34.25 -59.38 102.78
N ARG A 156 34.93 -60.53 102.84
CA ARG A 156 35.96 -60.87 101.84
C ARG A 156 35.40 -61.32 100.50
N GLU A 157 34.20 -61.91 100.48
CA GLU A 157 33.48 -62.25 99.25
C GLU A 157 32.60 -61.07 98.81
N ASP A 158 31.90 -60.43 99.76
CA ASP A 158 31.09 -59.25 99.52
C ASP A 158 31.93 -58.08 99.00
N ASN A 159 33.13 -57.78 99.51
CA ASN A 159 33.98 -56.72 98.90
C ASN A 159 34.32 -57.00 97.42
N VAL A 160 34.37 -58.26 96.99
CA VAL A 160 34.61 -58.62 95.57
C VAL A 160 33.33 -58.47 94.74
N LEU A 161 32.17 -58.87 95.29
CA LEU A 161 30.85 -58.65 94.67
C LEU A 161 30.54 -57.15 94.54
N ASP A 162 30.77 -56.39 95.61
CA ASP A 162 30.54 -54.96 95.73
C ASP A 162 31.49 -54.16 94.81
N LEU A 163 32.74 -54.61 94.64
CA LEU A 163 33.67 -54.06 93.64
C LEU A 163 33.22 -54.39 92.21
N MET A 164 32.74 -55.61 91.95
CA MET A 164 32.20 -56.01 90.65
C MET A 164 30.90 -55.27 90.30
N GLU A 165 30.01 -55.03 91.27
CA GLU A 165 28.80 -54.22 91.03
C GLU A 165 29.16 -52.74 90.83
N LYS A 166 30.13 -52.19 91.56
CA LYS A 166 30.65 -50.83 91.31
C LYS A 166 31.21 -50.70 89.89
N TYR A 167 31.97 -51.69 89.41
CA TYR A 167 32.40 -51.71 88.00
C TYR A 167 31.23 -51.88 87.02
N GLN A 168 30.27 -52.79 87.26
CA GLN A 168 29.07 -52.89 86.40
C GLN A 168 28.24 -51.60 86.37
N MET A 169 28.16 -50.86 87.48
CA MET A 169 27.43 -49.60 87.56
C MET A 169 28.19 -48.48 86.84
N GLN A 170 29.52 -48.43 86.95
CA GLN A 170 30.37 -47.56 86.13
C GLN A 170 30.26 -47.89 84.63
N ASP A 171 30.29 -49.17 84.24
CA ASP A 171 30.09 -49.60 82.85
C ASP A 171 28.69 -49.24 82.33
N ARG A 172 27.65 -49.39 83.17
CA ARG A 172 26.28 -48.95 82.84
C ARG A 172 26.17 -47.43 82.72
N GLU A 173 26.96 -46.66 83.47
CA GLU A 173 27.00 -45.19 83.37
C GLU A 173 27.79 -44.72 82.16
N GLN A 174 28.95 -45.31 81.87
CA GLN A 174 29.70 -45.08 80.63
C GLN A 174 28.87 -45.47 79.40
N PHE A 175 28.16 -46.61 79.43
CA PHE A 175 27.25 -47.01 78.36
C PHE A 175 26.09 -46.01 78.17
N LYS A 176 25.48 -45.52 79.25
CA LYS A 176 24.45 -44.45 79.17
C LYS A 176 25.03 -43.15 78.61
N GLU A 177 26.22 -42.75 79.04
CA GLU A 177 26.90 -41.59 78.52
C GLU A 177 27.19 -41.73 77.02
N ASP A 178 27.73 -42.87 76.59
CA ASP A 178 28.13 -43.11 75.20
C ASP A 178 26.92 -43.31 74.29
N GLU A 179 25.84 -43.91 74.78
CA GLU A 179 24.54 -43.90 74.10
C GLU A 179 23.96 -42.48 74.00
N LEU A 180 24.10 -41.64 75.04
CA LEU A 180 23.70 -40.22 74.98
C LEU A 180 24.64 -39.38 74.09
N LYS A 181 25.93 -39.73 73.96
CA LYS A 181 26.86 -39.12 72.99
C LYS A 181 26.46 -39.55 71.57
N ARG A 182 26.19 -40.84 71.34
CA ARG A 182 25.71 -41.39 70.06
C ARG A 182 24.38 -40.78 69.63
N GLN A 183 23.42 -40.64 70.53
CA GLN A 183 22.12 -40.00 70.24
C GLN A 183 22.25 -38.50 69.97
N ARG A 184 23.20 -37.80 70.59
CA ARG A 184 23.53 -36.41 70.23
C ARG A 184 24.14 -36.34 68.83
N LEU A 185 25.24 -37.05 68.60
CA LEU A 185 25.93 -37.11 67.31
C LEU A 185 25.00 -37.54 66.15
N LEU A 186 24.04 -38.43 66.40
CA LEU A 186 23.06 -38.85 65.39
C LEU A 186 22.02 -37.76 65.08
N LYS A 187 21.60 -36.97 66.08
CA LYS A 187 20.78 -35.76 65.86
C LYS A 187 21.56 -34.65 65.18
N ASP A 188 22.81 -34.44 65.57
CA ASP A 188 23.71 -33.45 64.97
C ASP A 188 24.00 -33.80 63.50
N PHE A 189 24.19 -35.09 63.20
CA PHE A 189 24.28 -35.62 61.83
C PHE A 189 22.98 -35.38 61.04
N GLN A 190 21.81 -35.74 61.59
CA GLN A 190 20.52 -35.49 60.93
C GLN A 190 20.26 -33.99 60.71
N HIS A 191 20.70 -33.13 61.63
CA HIS A 191 20.62 -31.69 61.47
C HIS A 191 21.54 -31.18 60.36
N ALA A 192 22.79 -31.63 60.32
CA ALA A 192 23.73 -31.32 59.23
C ALA A 192 23.23 -31.85 57.88
N GLU A 193 22.59 -33.03 57.84
CA GLU A 193 21.98 -33.59 56.64
C GLU A 193 20.80 -32.73 56.16
N THR A 194 19.90 -32.29 57.05
CA THR A 194 18.78 -31.40 56.68
C THR A 194 19.26 -30.01 56.22
N ILE A 195 20.32 -29.46 56.82
CA ILE A 195 20.97 -28.24 56.33
C ILE A 195 21.54 -28.45 54.92
N LEU A 196 22.28 -29.55 54.70
CA LEU A 196 22.84 -29.87 53.38
C LEU A 196 21.76 -30.09 52.31
N GLN A 197 20.65 -30.75 52.66
CA GLN A 197 19.50 -30.93 51.76
C GLN A 197 18.84 -29.58 51.41
N ASN A 198 18.72 -28.66 52.36
CA ASN A 198 18.20 -27.31 52.13
C ASN A 198 19.14 -26.47 51.25
N GLU A 199 20.44 -26.45 51.53
CA GLU A 199 21.46 -25.76 50.70
C GLU A 199 21.48 -26.31 49.26
N VAL A 200 21.37 -27.63 49.09
CA VAL A 200 21.25 -28.27 47.77
C VAL A 200 19.93 -27.91 47.06
N ALA A 201 18.84 -27.66 47.80
CA ALA A 201 17.59 -27.17 47.24
C ALA A 201 17.68 -25.69 46.84
N GLU A 202 18.29 -24.83 47.66
CA GLU A 202 18.54 -23.43 47.32
C GLU A 202 19.47 -23.27 46.13
N LEU A 203 20.54 -24.06 46.04
CA LEU A 203 21.45 -24.05 44.89
C LEU A 203 20.71 -24.44 43.60
N LYS A 204 19.86 -25.47 43.63
CA LYS A 204 19.01 -25.84 42.48
C LYS A 204 17.99 -24.77 42.12
N ALA A 205 17.41 -24.07 43.11
CA ALA A 205 16.53 -22.94 42.86
C ALA A 205 17.28 -21.80 42.13
N ARG A 206 18.47 -21.44 42.62
CA ARG A 206 19.37 -20.45 41.99
C ARG A 206 19.81 -20.89 40.58
N GLU A 207 20.10 -22.17 40.36
CA GLU A 207 20.40 -22.71 39.02
C GLU A 207 19.22 -22.52 38.05
N ILE A 208 17.98 -22.78 38.50
CA ILE A 208 16.76 -22.57 37.71
C ILE A 208 16.53 -21.08 37.43
N GLU A 209 16.78 -20.20 38.42
CA GLU A 209 16.74 -18.74 38.24
C GLU A 209 17.79 -18.27 37.22
N PHE A 210 19.03 -18.73 37.31
CA PHE A 210 20.07 -18.43 36.32
C PHE A 210 19.73 -18.96 34.93
N GLU A 211 19.17 -20.17 34.81
CA GLU A 211 18.64 -20.68 33.54
C GLU A 211 17.55 -19.77 32.98
N GLN A 212 16.63 -19.26 33.83
CA GLN A 212 15.55 -18.39 33.40
C GLN A 212 16.08 -17.00 32.98
N ILE A 213 17.04 -16.44 33.71
CA ILE A 213 17.75 -15.20 33.34
C ILE A 213 18.49 -15.40 32.00
N LEU A 214 19.12 -16.56 31.77
CA LEU A 214 19.78 -16.88 30.50
C LEU A 214 18.78 -17.07 29.35
N LYS A 215 17.58 -17.63 29.60
CA LYS A 215 16.49 -17.72 28.61
C LYS A 215 15.97 -16.32 28.25
N MET A 216 15.70 -15.48 29.25
CA MET A 216 15.29 -14.08 29.06
C MET A 216 16.36 -13.26 28.32
N GLY A 217 17.64 -13.37 28.70
CA GLY A 217 18.74 -12.68 28.03
C GLY A 217 18.93 -13.11 26.57
N ARG A 218 18.75 -14.40 26.25
CA ARG A 218 18.72 -14.88 24.86
C ARG A 218 17.53 -14.34 24.09
N GLN A 219 16.38 -14.13 24.73
CA GLN A 219 15.20 -13.56 24.09
C GLN A 219 15.35 -12.04 23.86
N LEU A 220 15.74 -11.27 24.88
CA LEU A 220 16.04 -9.84 24.75
C LEU A 220 17.10 -9.57 23.66
N ASN A 221 18.11 -10.44 23.52
CA ASN A 221 19.11 -10.29 22.46
C ASN A 221 18.59 -10.67 21.06
N LYS A 222 17.56 -11.53 20.94
CA LYS A 222 16.82 -11.71 19.68
C LYS A 222 15.98 -10.48 19.36
N GLU A 223 15.22 -9.98 20.32
CA GLU A 223 14.36 -8.80 20.19
C GLU A 223 15.18 -7.56 19.80
N ARG A 224 16.33 -7.36 20.45
CA ARG A 224 17.33 -6.33 20.07
C ARG A 224 17.82 -6.50 18.63
N ASN A 225 18.13 -7.73 18.21
CA ASN A 225 18.60 -7.96 16.85
C ASN A 225 17.47 -7.73 15.83
N THR A 226 16.23 -8.15 16.09
CA THR A 226 15.09 -7.83 15.20
C THR A 226 14.81 -6.33 15.13
N LEU A 227 15.06 -5.57 16.20
CA LEU A 227 14.97 -4.11 16.19
C LEU A 227 16.10 -3.48 15.36
N ILE A 228 17.31 -4.04 15.42
CA ILE A 228 18.44 -3.67 14.56
C ILE A 228 18.13 -3.98 13.08
N ASP A 229 17.56 -5.15 12.78
CA ASP A 229 17.15 -5.53 11.41
C ASP A 229 16.08 -4.55 10.87
N GLN A 230 15.09 -4.18 11.69
CA GLN A 230 14.06 -3.18 11.36
C GLN A 230 14.64 -1.78 11.18
N TRP A 231 15.60 -1.38 12.02
CA TRP A 231 16.30 -0.10 11.90
C TRP A 231 17.17 -0.06 10.64
N GLU A 232 17.93 -1.12 10.35
CA GLU A 232 18.69 -1.27 9.11
C GLU A 232 17.79 -1.23 7.87
N TYR A 233 16.63 -1.87 7.90
CA TYR A 233 15.65 -1.83 6.82
C TYR A 233 15.09 -0.41 6.63
N SER A 234 14.74 0.27 7.73
CA SER A 234 14.30 1.67 7.71
C SER A 234 15.39 2.59 7.15
N MET A 235 16.65 2.37 7.52
CA MET A 235 17.82 3.11 7.02
C MET A 235 18.11 2.82 5.54
N LYS A 236 17.79 1.62 5.04
CA LYS A 236 17.83 1.28 3.61
C LYS A 236 16.72 1.99 2.83
N ILE A 237 15.51 2.12 3.40
CA ILE A 237 14.42 2.91 2.81
C ILE A 237 14.77 4.40 2.77
N LEU A 238 15.33 4.96 3.84
CA LEU A 238 15.77 6.36 3.87
C LEU A 238 16.82 6.61 2.77
N LYS A 239 17.87 5.78 2.68
CA LYS A 239 18.87 5.88 1.61
C LYS A 239 18.31 5.71 0.19
N LEU A 240 17.23 4.94 0.02
CA LEU A 240 16.54 4.86 -1.28
C LEU A 240 15.84 6.19 -1.58
N ARG A 241 15.11 6.74 -0.60
CA ARG A 241 14.46 8.06 -0.73
C ARG A 241 15.45 9.19 -0.94
N ASP A 242 16.62 9.17 -0.31
CA ASP A 242 17.69 10.15 -0.53
C ASP A 242 18.16 10.12 -1.99
N VAL A 243 18.24 8.93 -2.60
CA VAL A 243 18.56 8.75 -4.03
C VAL A 243 17.39 9.18 -4.92
N ASP A 244 16.15 8.86 -4.57
CA ASP A 244 14.95 9.28 -5.30
C ASP A 244 14.81 10.82 -5.29
N ILE A 245 15.06 11.47 -4.16
CA ILE A 245 15.16 12.93 -4.01
C ILE A 245 16.26 13.47 -4.92
N CYS A 246 17.47 12.91 -4.87
CA CYS A 246 18.57 13.27 -5.78
C CYS A 246 18.29 13.01 -7.27
N VAL A 247 17.22 12.30 -7.63
CA VAL A 247 16.73 12.14 -9.02
C VAL A 247 15.65 13.19 -9.33
N VAL A 248 14.74 13.46 -8.39
CA VAL A 248 13.74 14.54 -8.50
C VAL A 248 14.42 15.91 -8.58
N ASP A 249 15.42 16.19 -7.75
CA ASP A 249 16.20 17.44 -7.78
C ASP A 249 16.85 17.65 -9.16
N LYS A 250 17.38 16.59 -9.77
CA LYS A 250 17.94 16.63 -11.13
C LYS A 250 16.88 16.83 -12.21
N GLN A 251 15.65 16.38 -11.98
CA GLN A 251 14.52 16.66 -12.86
C GLN A 251 14.08 18.12 -12.72
N ILE A 252 14.01 18.66 -11.51
CA ILE A 252 13.77 20.09 -11.25
C ILE A 252 14.85 20.94 -11.92
N GLU A 253 16.13 20.65 -11.68
CA GLU A 253 17.26 21.30 -12.36
C GLU A 253 17.19 21.24 -13.90
N SER A 254 16.58 20.21 -14.48
CA SER A 254 16.39 20.12 -15.94
C SER A 254 15.19 20.93 -16.43
N LEU A 255 14.09 20.93 -15.66
CA LEU A 255 12.89 21.73 -15.95
C LEU A 255 13.15 23.23 -15.77
N GLU A 256 13.96 23.63 -14.79
CA GLU A 256 14.42 25.01 -14.62
C GLU A 256 15.27 25.48 -15.82
N LYS A 257 16.09 24.60 -16.39
CA LYS A 257 16.86 24.88 -17.62
C LYS A 257 15.94 24.96 -18.85
N GLU A 258 14.98 24.05 -18.99
CA GLU A 258 13.97 24.11 -20.07
C GLU A 258 13.12 25.38 -19.98
N VAL A 259 12.65 25.76 -18.78
CA VAL A 259 11.93 27.02 -18.54
C VAL A 259 12.84 28.24 -18.80
N GLY A 260 14.13 28.17 -18.45
CA GLY A 260 15.12 29.19 -18.78
C GLY A 260 15.32 29.36 -20.30
N GLU A 261 15.35 28.27 -21.05
CA GLU A 261 15.40 28.31 -22.51
C GLU A 261 14.11 28.87 -23.13
N GLU A 262 12.93 28.41 -22.71
CA GLU A 262 11.67 28.91 -23.27
C GLU A 262 11.38 30.36 -22.86
N THR A 263 11.81 30.82 -21.68
CA THR A 263 11.72 32.24 -21.31
C THR A 263 12.65 33.12 -22.15
N LEU A 264 13.88 32.67 -22.43
CA LEU A 264 14.77 33.35 -23.37
C LEU A 264 14.19 33.39 -24.79
N ARG A 265 13.61 32.29 -25.30
CA ARG A 265 12.92 32.27 -26.60
C ARG A 265 11.71 33.19 -26.63
N LEU A 266 10.90 33.24 -25.55
CA LEU A 266 9.78 34.18 -25.44
C LEU A 266 10.25 35.65 -25.36
N GLU A 267 11.44 35.93 -24.83
CA GLU A 267 12.05 37.26 -24.94
C GLU A 267 12.54 37.58 -26.35
N GLU A 268 13.13 36.62 -27.06
CA GLU A 268 13.52 36.77 -28.47
C GLU A 268 12.30 36.98 -29.36
N GLU A 269 11.22 36.21 -29.18
CA GLU A 269 9.94 36.40 -29.88
C GLU A 269 9.31 37.76 -29.58
N LYS A 270 9.39 38.26 -28.33
CA LYS A 270 8.96 39.64 -28.00
C LYS A 270 9.82 40.69 -28.70
N LYS A 271 11.15 40.57 -28.68
CA LYS A 271 12.07 41.50 -29.37
C LYS A 271 11.80 41.51 -30.88
N ASN A 272 11.61 40.33 -31.49
CA ASN A 272 11.24 40.18 -32.90
C ASN A 272 9.86 40.80 -33.20
N LEU A 273 8.88 40.65 -32.30
CA LEU A 273 7.56 41.28 -32.43
C LEU A 273 7.64 42.81 -32.33
N ASP A 274 8.43 43.34 -31.40
CA ASP A 274 8.66 44.79 -31.25
C ASP A 274 9.40 45.37 -32.47
N GLU A 275 10.34 44.63 -33.07
CA GLU A 275 11.00 45.02 -34.32
C GLU A 275 10.06 44.96 -35.54
N GLU A 276 9.21 43.94 -35.66
CA GLU A 276 8.17 43.92 -36.69
C GLU A 276 7.08 44.98 -36.43
N LEU A 277 6.75 45.32 -35.19
CA LEU A 277 5.86 46.45 -34.87
C LEU A 277 6.51 47.78 -35.28
N ARG A 278 7.79 48.01 -34.94
CA ARG A 278 8.54 49.21 -35.33
C ARG A 278 8.64 49.34 -36.85
N THR A 279 9.06 48.28 -37.55
CA THR A 279 9.14 48.33 -39.02
C THR A 279 7.76 48.43 -39.67
N ASN A 280 6.68 47.90 -39.07
CA ASN A 280 5.32 48.14 -39.56
C ASN A 280 4.81 49.56 -39.30
N GLN A 281 5.24 50.22 -38.22
CA GLN A 281 5.03 51.66 -38.01
C GLN A 281 5.80 52.50 -39.04
N GLU A 282 7.07 52.19 -39.30
CA GLU A 282 7.89 52.85 -40.35
C GLU A 282 7.28 52.66 -41.74
N ARG A 283 6.89 51.42 -42.10
CA ARG A 283 6.14 51.10 -43.32
C ARG A 283 4.80 51.88 -43.37
N ALA A 284 4.13 52.11 -42.24
CA ALA A 284 2.89 52.89 -42.17
C ALA A 284 3.12 54.41 -42.33
N GLN A 285 4.19 54.95 -41.76
CA GLN A 285 4.62 56.35 -41.96
C GLN A 285 5.00 56.59 -43.43
N ALA A 286 5.77 55.67 -44.04
CA ALA A 286 6.07 55.71 -45.47
C ALA A 286 4.80 55.65 -46.34
N ARG A 287 3.85 54.76 -46.03
CA ARG A 287 2.54 54.73 -46.71
C ARG A 287 1.75 56.04 -46.55
N ARG A 288 1.78 56.68 -45.37
CA ARG A 288 1.16 58.00 -45.16
C ARG A 288 1.84 59.09 -46.00
N TYR A 289 3.17 59.12 -46.04
CA TYR A 289 3.95 60.05 -46.88
C TYR A 289 3.61 59.90 -48.37
N TYR A 290 3.70 58.68 -48.92
CA TYR A 290 3.35 58.43 -50.33
C TYR A 290 1.85 58.67 -50.62
N SER A 291 0.96 58.41 -49.66
CA SER A 291 -0.47 58.75 -49.81
C SER A 291 -0.68 60.27 -49.89
N ASN A 292 0.07 61.05 -49.12
CA ASN A 292 0.00 62.51 -49.16
C ASN A 292 0.56 63.07 -50.48
N GLU A 293 1.68 62.55 -50.97
CA GLU A 293 2.21 62.88 -52.30
C GLU A 293 1.20 62.53 -53.41
N CYS A 294 0.65 61.30 -53.41
CA CYS A 294 -0.37 60.88 -54.37
C CYS A 294 -1.64 61.76 -54.31
N ASN A 295 -2.07 62.19 -53.12
CA ASN A 295 -3.16 63.16 -52.97
C ASN A 295 -2.79 64.55 -53.52
N GLY A 296 -1.55 65.01 -53.29
CA GLY A 296 -1.02 66.25 -53.86
C GLY A 296 -0.97 66.22 -55.39
N PHE A 297 -0.50 65.13 -56.00
CA PHE A 297 -0.55 64.92 -57.44
C PHE A 297 -1.99 64.85 -57.96
N ARG A 298 -2.89 64.17 -57.25
CA ARG A 298 -4.32 64.09 -57.60
C ARG A 298 -5.02 65.47 -57.54
N ILE A 299 -4.69 66.33 -56.58
CA ILE A 299 -5.19 67.71 -56.51
C ILE A 299 -4.66 68.54 -57.69
N LYS A 300 -3.36 68.46 -58.00
CA LYS A 300 -2.76 69.09 -59.18
C LYS A 300 -3.44 68.62 -60.49
N LEU A 301 -3.70 67.32 -60.62
CA LEU A 301 -4.44 66.75 -61.75
C LEU A 301 -5.90 67.24 -61.82
N GLN A 302 -6.55 67.46 -60.68
CA GLN A 302 -7.91 68.04 -60.64
C GLN A 302 -7.90 69.52 -61.03
N GLN A 303 -6.89 70.31 -60.64
CA GLN A 303 -6.70 71.69 -61.07
C GLN A 303 -6.47 71.78 -62.59
N MET A 304 -5.49 71.04 -63.10
CA MET A 304 -5.22 70.93 -64.55
C MET A 304 -6.46 70.48 -65.35
N ASN A 305 -7.30 69.58 -64.81
CA ASN A 305 -8.54 69.18 -65.47
C ASN A 305 -9.66 70.25 -65.40
N LYS A 306 -9.66 71.14 -64.41
CA LYS A 306 -10.57 72.32 -64.40
C LYS A 306 -10.16 73.29 -65.50
N GLU A 307 -8.88 73.70 -65.52
CA GLU A 307 -8.30 74.57 -66.54
C GLU A 307 -8.52 74.03 -67.96
N LEU A 308 -8.29 72.73 -68.18
CA LEU A 308 -8.52 72.07 -69.47
C LEU A 308 -10.02 72.04 -69.84
N ASN A 309 -10.93 71.89 -68.86
CA ASN A 309 -12.36 71.99 -69.10
C ASN A 309 -12.81 73.43 -69.38
N GLU A 310 -12.26 74.42 -68.70
CA GLU A 310 -12.48 75.85 -68.96
C GLU A 310 -12.05 76.20 -70.40
N LEU A 311 -10.85 75.82 -70.81
CA LEU A 311 -10.38 75.93 -72.20
C LEU A 311 -11.27 75.16 -73.21
N ARG A 312 -11.86 74.01 -72.81
CA ARG A 312 -12.89 73.33 -73.62
C ARG A 312 -14.21 74.10 -73.66
N HIS A 313 -14.58 74.84 -72.63
CA HIS A 313 -15.76 75.71 -72.62
C HIS A 313 -15.54 76.94 -73.52
N GLU A 314 -14.38 77.60 -73.43
CA GLU A 314 -13.98 78.66 -74.36
C GLU A 314 -13.95 78.18 -75.81
N LYS A 315 -13.31 77.03 -76.09
CA LYS A 315 -13.29 76.44 -77.44
C LYS A 315 -14.70 76.12 -77.96
N ARG A 316 -15.62 75.67 -77.11
CA ARG A 316 -17.03 75.45 -77.47
C ARG A 316 -17.75 76.77 -77.75
N PHE A 317 -17.56 77.78 -76.92
CA PHE A 317 -18.11 79.13 -77.11
C PHE A 317 -17.64 79.76 -78.43
N LEU A 318 -16.32 79.77 -78.68
CA LEU A 318 -15.73 80.24 -79.93
C LEU A 318 -16.21 79.43 -81.14
N SER A 319 -16.40 78.11 -81.00
CA SER A 319 -16.95 77.28 -82.08
C SER A 319 -18.43 77.58 -82.36
N SER A 320 -19.25 77.86 -81.35
CA SER A 320 -20.64 78.32 -81.53
C SER A 320 -20.67 79.69 -82.22
N HIS A 321 -19.84 80.63 -81.78
CA HIS A 321 -19.77 81.96 -82.39
C HIS A 321 -19.27 81.92 -83.84
N LEU A 322 -18.34 81.01 -84.17
CA LEU A 322 -17.96 80.75 -85.56
C LEU A 322 -19.08 80.09 -86.39
N LEU A 323 -19.99 79.32 -85.76
CA LEU A 323 -21.18 78.79 -86.44
C LEU A 323 -22.24 79.88 -86.69
N GLU A 324 -22.41 80.83 -85.76
CA GLU A 324 -23.24 82.04 -85.93
C GLU A 324 -22.72 82.90 -87.09
N LEU A 325 -21.44 83.30 -87.05
CA LEU A 325 -20.79 84.05 -88.14
C LEU A 325 -20.86 83.32 -89.49
N ASN A 326 -20.82 81.99 -89.49
CA ASN A 326 -21.02 81.18 -90.70
C ASN A 326 -22.49 81.09 -91.13
N HIS A 327 -23.45 81.17 -90.20
CA HIS A 327 -24.88 81.34 -90.52
C HIS A 327 -25.11 82.69 -91.20
N ASP A 328 -24.61 83.78 -90.63
CA ASP A 328 -24.72 85.12 -91.22
C ASP A 328 -24.04 85.18 -92.60
N LYS A 329 -22.84 84.62 -92.73
CA LYS A 329 -22.16 84.46 -94.03
C LYS A 329 -23.01 83.67 -95.04
N LYS A 330 -23.81 82.69 -94.61
CA LYS A 330 -24.78 81.98 -95.46
C LYS A 330 -26.00 82.85 -95.79
N LEU A 331 -26.49 83.69 -94.88
CA LEU A 331 -27.57 84.66 -95.13
C LEU A 331 -27.13 85.73 -96.14
N TYR A 332 -25.95 86.35 -95.97
CA TYR A 332 -25.37 87.27 -96.95
C TYR A 332 -25.17 86.57 -98.31
N LYS A 333 -24.67 85.32 -98.35
CA LYS A 333 -24.61 84.51 -99.59
C LYS A 333 -25.97 84.11 -100.17
N ARG A 334 -27.07 84.12 -99.41
CA ARG A 334 -28.44 83.98 -99.95
C ARG A 334 -28.89 85.31 -100.58
N ARG A 335 -28.66 86.44 -99.89
CA ARG A 335 -29.00 87.79 -100.37
C ARG A 335 -28.24 88.20 -101.63
N ILE A 336 -26.97 87.80 -101.76
CA ILE A 336 -26.20 87.94 -103.01
C ILE A 336 -26.82 87.09 -104.13
N ARG A 337 -27.23 85.85 -103.85
CA ARG A 337 -27.83 84.95 -104.86
C ARG A 337 -29.19 85.43 -105.35
N THR A 338 -30.04 86.05 -104.51
CA THR A 338 -31.29 86.65 -105.01
C THR A 338 -31.02 87.85 -105.93
N ILE A 339 -30.04 88.69 -105.63
CA ILE A 339 -29.61 89.79 -106.52
C ILE A 339 -29.02 89.24 -107.84
N GLN A 340 -28.22 88.17 -107.77
CA GLN A 340 -27.69 87.49 -108.96
C GLN A 340 -28.81 86.88 -109.82
N ASN A 341 -29.82 86.25 -109.22
CA ASN A 341 -30.97 85.72 -109.96
C ASN A 341 -31.78 86.84 -110.62
N GLN A 342 -32.11 87.92 -109.91
CA GLN A 342 -32.76 89.11 -110.49
C GLN A 342 -31.96 89.72 -111.66
N THR A 343 -30.63 89.58 -111.65
CA THR A 343 -29.76 89.99 -112.76
C THR A 343 -29.79 88.96 -113.91
N ARG A 344 -29.88 87.67 -113.60
CA ARG A 344 -29.96 86.57 -114.57
C ARG A 344 -31.29 86.57 -115.32
N ASP A 345 -32.40 86.80 -114.64
CA ASP A 345 -33.74 86.88 -115.23
C ASP A 345 -33.83 88.03 -116.26
N LYS A 346 -33.17 89.16 -115.96
CA LYS A 346 -33.00 90.29 -116.89
C LYS A 346 -32.13 89.92 -118.11
N LYS A 347 -31.12 89.05 -117.96
CA LYS A 347 -30.30 88.55 -119.08
C LYS A 347 -31.01 87.49 -119.93
N GLN A 348 -31.73 86.54 -119.33
CA GLN A 348 -32.43 85.50 -120.09
C GLN A 348 -33.56 86.06 -120.96
N ARG A 349 -34.16 87.20 -120.57
CA ARG A 349 -35.08 87.97 -121.43
C ARG A 349 -34.43 88.57 -122.68
N LEU A 350 -33.10 88.69 -122.73
CA LEU A 350 -32.35 89.04 -123.95
C LEU A 350 -32.00 87.77 -124.75
N GLU A 351 -31.43 86.74 -124.12
CA GLU A 351 -31.07 85.47 -124.78
C GLU A 351 -32.26 84.77 -125.48
N GLN A 352 -33.48 84.93 -124.95
CA GLN A 352 -34.72 84.39 -125.55
C GLN A 352 -35.19 85.14 -126.82
N LEU A 353 -34.67 86.33 -127.09
CA LEU A 353 -34.85 87.03 -128.36
C LEU A 353 -33.83 86.52 -129.39
N GLU A 354 -32.61 86.24 -128.97
CA GLU A 354 -31.51 85.77 -129.82
C GLU A 354 -31.68 84.31 -130.27
N LYS A 355 -32.01 83.37 -129.38
CA LYS A 355 -32.07 81.93 -129.73
C LYS A 355 -33.11 81.55 -130.77
N LYS A 356 -34.12 82.40 -131.01
CA LYS A 356 -35.09 82.22 -132.11
C LYS A 356 -34.45 82.30 -133.51
N GLN A 357 -33.18 82.70 -133.60
CA GLN A 357 -32.44 82.90 -134.84
C GLN A 357 -31.56 81.71 -135.26
N GLU A 358 -31.30 80.73 -134.39
CA GLU A 358 -30.23 79.73 -134.58
C GLU A 358 -30.73 78.30 -134.90
N ASP A 359 -31.82 77.85 -134.28
CA ASP A 359 -32.29 76.43 -134.30
C ASP A 359 -32.67 75.89 -135.71
N LEU A 360 -32.73 76.76 -136.73
CA LEU A 360 -33.06 76.40 -138.12
C LEU A 360 -31.94 75.65 -138.87
N LYS A 361 -30.74 75.44 -138.28
CA LYS A 361 -29.53 75.10 -139.05
C LYS A 361 -29.00 73.64 -139.04
N GLN A 362 -29.28 72.78 -138.05
CA GLN A 362 -28.25 71.79 -137.62
C GLN A 362 -28.54 70.26 -137.66
N LYS A 363 -29.67 69.74 -138.15
CA LYS A 363 -30.08 68.33 -137.93
C LYS A 363 -29.61 67.30 -139.00
N LEU A 364 -28.38 66.70 -138.96
CA LEU A 364 -27.90 65.81 -140.07
C LEU A 364 -27.05 64.47 -139.90
N ASN A 365 -26.10 64.17 -138.95
CA ASN A 365 -25.08 63.01 -139.10
C ASN A 365 -24.55 62.21 -137.77
N SER A 366 -24.30 60.82 -137.63
CA SER A 366 -23.49 60.00 -136.52
C SER A 366 -23.61 58.36 -136.26
N VAL A 367 -22.72 57.56 -135.43
CA VAL A 367 -22.83 56.17 -134.59
C VAL A 367 -21.56 55.12 -134.23
N ASP A 368 -21.44 54.19 -133.13
CA ASP A 368 -20.39 53.00 -132.77
C ASP A 368 -20.46 51.97 -131.43
N SER A 369 -19.69 50.77 -131.16
CA SER A 369 -19.34 49.86 -129.85
C SER A 369 -18.93 48.24 -129.90
N GLU A 370 -18.47 47.22 -128.98
CA GLU A 370 -17.73 46.80 -127.63
C GLU A 370 -17.47 45.18 -127.21
N VAL A 371 -16.60 44.59 -126.23
CA VAL A 371 -16.38 43.05 -125.74
C VAL A 371 -15.50 42.55 -124.40
N LYS A 372 -15.40 41.22 -123.82
CA LYS A 372 -14.63 40.60 -122.54
C LYS A 372 -14.36 38.98 -122.24
N SER A 373 -13.48 38.38 -121.27
CA SER A 373 -13.38 36.91 -120.60
C SER A 373 -12.18 36.38 -119.56
N THR A 374 -12.22 35.26 -118.66
CA THR A 374 -11.14 34.56 -117.67
C THR A 374 -11.38 33.16 -116.80
N ASP A 375 -10.39 32.32 -116.17
CA ASP A 375 -10.51 31.06 -115.19
C ASP A 375 -9.24 30.31 -114.36
N GLU A 376 -9.35 29.21 -113.45
CA GLU A 376 -8.42 28.01 -112.89
C GLU A 376 -7.94 27.61 -111.33
N THR A 377 -7.62 26.30 -110.88
CA THR A 377 -6.61 25.62 -109.83
C THR A 377 -6.91 24.53 -108.60
N VAL A 378 -6.03 23.49 -108.17
CA VAL A 378 -6.07 22.53 -106.87
C VAL A 378 -4.87 21.46 -106.44
N LYS A 379 -4.72 20.76 -105.20
CA LYS A 379 -3.77 19.52 -104.81
C LYS A 379 -3.85 18.39 -103.59
N GLN A 380 -2.82 17.97 -102.71
CA GLN A 380 -2.45 16.54 -102.09
C GLN A 380 -1.92 16.23 -100.54
N LEU A 381 -1.67 14.93 -100.01
CA LEU A 381 -1.14 14.44 -98.59
C LEU A 381 -0.63 12.90 -98.28
N HIS A 382 0.14 12.43 -97.18
CA HIS A 382 0.46 10.94 -96.74
C HIS A 382 0.93 10.27 -95.29
N GLU A 383 2.22 9.81 -94.98
CA GLU A 383 2.95 8.58 -94.32
C GLU A 383 2.92 7.83 -92.89
N LEU A 384 2.14 8.11 -91.83
CA LEU A 384 2.51 7.83 -90.39
C LEU A 384 2.65 6.39 -89.71
N LEU A 385 2.42 5.23 -90.33
CA LEU A 385 2.00 4.01 -89.58
C LEU A 385 3.08 3.07 -88.93
N LYS A 386 4.39 3.26 -89.18
CA LYS A 386 5.39 2.15 -89.03
C LYS A 386 6.08 1.95 -87.66
N HIS A 387 5.88 2.80 -86.66
CA HIS A 387 6.81 2.92 -85.51
C HIS A 387 6.52 2.00 -84.30
N GLU A 388 5.27 1.60 -84.07
CA GLU A 388 4.81 1.02 -82.79
C GLU A 388 5.38 -0.37 -82.42
N GLN A 389 5.77 -1.19 -83.40
CA GLN A 389 5.94 -2.65 -83.20
C GLN A 389 7.20 -3.10 -82.43
N LEU A 390 8.16 -2.22 -82.16
CA LEU A 390 9.47 -2.59 -81.59
C LEU A 390 9.49 -2.75 -80.05
N THR A 391 8.45 -2.29 -79.35
CA THR A 391 8.44 -2.19 -77.88
C THR A 391 8.34 -3.52 -77.13
N HIS A 392 7.86 -4.59 -77.78
CA HIS A 392 7.36 -5.78 -77.09
C HIS A 392 8.43 -6.83 -76.70
N CYS A 393 9.68 -6.69 -77.16
CA CYS A 393 10.71 -7.74 -77.09
C CYS A 393 11.60 -7.68 -75.81
N THR A 394 11.60 -6.57 -75.08
CA THR A 394 12.54 -6.34 -73.96
C THR A 394 12.14 -7.04 -72.66
N LEU A 395 10.85 -7.08 -72.32
CA LEU A 395 10.35 -7.58 -71.02
C LEU A 395 10.72 -9.04 -70.70
N ASN A 396 10.83 -9.92 -71.71
CA ASN A 396 11.06 -11.35 -71.47
C ASN A 396 12.43 -11.68 -70.86
N LYS A 397 13.42 -10.77 -70.93
CA LYS A 397 14.81 -11.04 -70.50
C LYS A 397 15.03 -10.96 -68.99
N ASP A 398 14.08 -10.43 -68.22
CA ASP A 398 14.24 -10.27 -66.77
C ASP A 398 13.62 -11.42 -65.95
N LEU A 399 12.73 -12.24 -66.53
CA LEU A 399 12.18 -13.43 -65.87
C LEU A 399 13.23 -14.55 -65.68
N GLU A 400 14.13 -14.77 -66.66
CA GLU A 400 15.15 -15.84 -66.58
C GLU A 400 16.15 -15.66 -65.41
N LYS A 401 16.37 -14.42 -64.95
CA LYS A 401 17.32 -14.11 -63.88
C LYS A 401 16.85 -14.65 -62.52
N ILE A 402 15.55 -14.60 -62.27
CA ILE A 402 14.94 -14.97 -60.98
C ILE A 402 14.96 -16.50 -60.80
N CYS A 403 14.66 -17.27 -61.85
CA CYS A 403 14.67 -18.74 -61.80
C CYS A 403 16.05 -19.32 -61.43
N LYS A 404 17.14 -18.69 -61.89
CA LYS A 404 18.51 -19.15 -61.58
C LYS A 404 18.85 -19.02 -60.08
N GLN A 405 18.41 -17.95 -59.41
CA GLN A 405 18.68 -17.74 -57.99
C GLN A 405 17.98 -18.78 -57.08
N LEU A 406 16.78 -19.23 -57.44
CA LEU A 406 16.07 -20.29 -56.71
C LEU A 406 16.81 -21.64 -56.78
N SER A 407 17.36 -22.00 -57.94
CA SER A 407 18.08 -23.28 -58.11
C SER A 407 19.32 -23.41 -57.20
N GLY A 408 20.02 -22.31 -56.92
CA GLY A 408 21.19 -22.31 -56.03
C GLY A 408 20.86 -22.68 -54.59
N ARG A 409 19.77 -22.13 -54.02
CA ARG A 409 19.37 -22.40 -52.62
C ARG A 409 18.92 -23.84 -52.38
N VAL A 410 18.34 -24.50 -53.39
CA VAL A 410 17.95 -25.93 -53.30
C VAL A 410 19.19 -26.84 -53.19
N ASN A 411 20.28 -26.48 -53.88
CA ASN A 411 21.53 -27.25 -53.86
C ASN A 411 22.31 -27.12 -52.54
N GLU A 412 22.18 -26.00 -51.82
CA GLU A 412 22.73 -25.87 -50.46
C GLU A 412 22.01 -26.79 -49.46
N ILE A 413 20.68 -26.84 -49.53
CA ILE A 413 19.83 -27.62 -48.61
C ILE A 413 20.03 -29.14 -48.78
N THR A 414 20.25 -29.60 -50.01
CA THR A 414 20.52 -31.03 -50.28
C THR A 414 21.90 -31.48 -49.77
N ASN A 415 22.94 -30.65 -49.92
CA ASN A 415 24.27 -30.94 -49.37
C ASN A 415 24.26 -31.04 -47.82
N LEU A 416 23.52 -30.17 -47.13
CA LEU A 416 23.40 -30.23 -45.67
C LEU A 416 22.66 -31.48 -45.17
N ARG A 417 21.68 -32.00 -45.94
CA ARG A 417 21.03 -33.30 -45.62
C ARG A 417 21.97 -34.48 -45.78
N ALA A 418 22.79 -34.51 -46.84
CA ALA A 418 23.78 -35.59 -47.04
C ALA A 418 24.81 -35.66 -45.90
N GLN A 419 25.25 -34.53 -45.36
CA GLN A 419 26.15 -34.48 -44.21
C GLN A 419 25.50 -34.98 -42.90
N TYR A 420 24.18 -34.77 -42.74
CA TYR A 420 23.43 -35.28 -41.59
C TYR A 420 23.31 -36.82 -41.64
N GLU A 421 22.92 -37.38 -42.78
CA GLU A 421 22.82 -38.84 -42.95
C GLU A 421 24.16 -39.56 -42.76
N SER A 422 25.28 -38.95 -43.19
CA SER A 422 26.62 -39.49 -42.99
C SER A 422 26.92 -39.66 -41.49
N ARG A 423 26.65 -38.62 -40.68
CA ARG A 423 26.90 -38.65 -39.23
C ARG A 423 25.94 -39.57 -38.46
N SER A 424 24.70 -39.72 -38.91
CA SER A 424 23.74 -40.67 -38.32
C SER A 424 24.27 -42.11 -38.41
N LYS A 425 24.81 -42.49 -39.57
CA LYS A 425 25.37 -43.83 -39.82
C LYS A 425 26.67 -44.09 -39.04
N GLU A 426 27.46 -43.05 -38.74
CA GLU A 426 28.62 -43.14 -37.84
C GLU A 426 28.21 -43.39 -36.38
N ILE A 427 27.09 -42.82 -35.93
CA ILE A 427 26.55 -43.03 -34.57
C ILE A 427 26.02 -44.46 -34.42
N GLU A 428 25.19 -44.94 -35.36
CA GLU A 428 24.68 -46.32 -35.37
C GLU A 428 25.83 -47.37 -35.35
N ALA A 429 26.91 -47.10 -36.09
CA ALA A 429 28.12 -47.95 -36.10
C ALA A 429 28.92 -47.92 -34.78
N SER A 430 28.72 -46.90 -33.93
CA SER A 430 29.35 -46.78 -32.61
C SER A 430 28.58 -47.57 -31.54
N GLU A 431 27.26 -47.55 -31.57
CA GLU A 431 26.39 -48.29 -30.62
C GLU A 431 26.56 -49.81 -30.78
N GLY A 432 26.72 -50.28 -32.02
CA GLY A 432 27.01 -51.70 -32.32
C GLY A 432 28.31 -52.22 -31.67
N LYS A 433 29.31 -51.38 -31.44
CA LYS A 433 30.54 -51.77 -30.71
C LYS A 433 30.30 -51.88 -29.19
N LEU A 434 29.43 -51.04 -28.64
CA LEU A 434 29.12 -51.00 -27.21
C LEU A 434 28.37 -52.28 -26.77
N HIS A 435 27.43 -52.75 -27.59
CA HIS A 435 26.77 -54.06 -27.38
C HIS A 435 27.69 -55.28 -27.55
N GLY A 436 28.84 -55.14 -28.23
CA GLY A 436 29.85 -56.19 -28.34
C GLY A 436 30.53 -56.46 -27.00
N LEU A 437 31.07 -55.42 -26.37
CA LEU A 437 31.81 -55.49 -25.10
C LEU A 437 30.95 -56.06 -23.95
N LEU A 438 29.66 -55.70 -23.91
CA LEU A 438 28.71 -56.18 -22.90
C LEU A 438 28.48 -57.72 -22.93
N ARG A 439 28.76 -58.38 -24.06
CA ARG A 439 28.71 -59.85 -24.19
C ARG A 439 29.97 -60.56 -23.69
N GLU A 440 31.09 -59.87 -23.61
CA GLU A 440 32.35 -60.45 -23.11
C GLU A 440 32.38 -60.46 -21.59
N GLU A 441 31.94 -59.37 -20.95
CA GLU A 441 31.73 -59.27 -19.50
C GLU A 441 30.89 -60.44 -18.97
N SER A 442 29.75 -60.71 -19.62
CA SER A 442 28.82 -61.80 -19.26
C SER A 442 29.47 -63.20 -19.25
N LYS A 443 30.52 -63.45 -20.05
CA LYS A 443 31.23 -64.75 -20.05
C LYS A 443 32.21 -64.90 -18.88
N THR A 444 32.73 -63.79 -18.34
CA THR A 444 33.70 -63.86 -17.24
C THR A 444 33.08 -64.31 -15.92
N LEU A 445 31.79 -64.00 -15.69
CA LEU A 445 31.05 -64.38 -14.49
C LEU A 445 30.77 -65.90 -14.40
N GLU A 446 30.60 -66.59 -15.54
CA GLU A 446 30.28 -68.02 -15.57
C GLU A 446 31.46 -68.94 -15.20
N LEU A 447 32.69 -68.43 -15.27
CA LEU A 447 33.91 -69.16 -14.88
C LEU A 447 34.15 -69.14 -13.37
N LEU A 448 33.71 -68.07 -12.68
CA LEU A 448 33.99 -67.87 -11.25
C LEU A 448 33.29 -68.93 -10.37
N GLY A 449 32.07 -69.34 -10.73
CA GLY A 449 31.31 -70.34 -9.97
C GLY A 449 31.99 -71.71 -9.89
N LYS A 450 32.73 -72.10 -10.95
CA LYS A 450 33.30 -73.46 -11.11
C LYS A 450 34.51 -73.74 -10.21
N GLN A 451 35.03 -72.75 -9.48
CA GLN A 451 36.09 -72.95 -8.47
C GLN A 451 35.56 -73.29 -7.06
N SER A 452 34.29 -73.04 -6.75
CA SER A 452 33.73 -73.25 -5.40
C SER A 452 33.67 -74.74 -5.01
N ASP A 453 33.28 -75.61 -5.95
CA ASP A 453 32.92 -77.02 -5.69
C ASP A 453 34.12 -77.97 -5.46
N LEU A 454 35.34 -77.43 -5.43
CA LEU A 454 36.57 -78.19 -5.28
C LEU A 454 37.06 -78.21 -3.82
N LEU A 455 36.84 -77.13 -3.05
CA LEU A 455 37.28 -77.02 -1.65
C LEU A 455 36.55 -77.98 -0.70
N HIS A 456 35.26 -78.22 -0.90
CA HIS A 456 34.44 -79.00 0.04
C HIS A 456 34.86 -80.50 0.12
N ARG A 457 35.62 -81.00 -0.86
CA ARG A 457 36.00 -82.42 -0.97
C ARG A 457 37.17 -82.86 -0.08
N ARG A 458 37.94 -81.95 0.51
CA ARG A 458 39.19 -82.29 1.24
C ARG A 458 39.06 -82.47 2.75
N ASN A 459 38.00 -81.98 3.37
CA ASN A 459 37.90 -81.95 4.84
C ASN A 459 37.49 -83.30 5.50
N VAL A 460 37.29 -84.36 4.72
CA VAL A 460 36.79 -85.66 5.20
C VAL A 460 37.92 -86.65 5.54
N GLU A 461 39.12 -86.46 5.00
CA GLU A 461 40.20 -87.49 5.01
C GLU A 461 40.99 -87.58 6.34
N LEU A 462 40.79 -86.66 7.29
CA LEU A 462 41.76 -86.36 8.37
C LEU A 462 41.44 -86.96 9.76
N GLY A 463 40.39 -87.78 9.90
CA GLY A 463 39.84 -88.18 11.20
C GLY A 463 40.30 -89.51 11.83
N SER A 464 41.16 -90.31 11.18
CA SER A 464 41.22 -91.77 11.41
C SER A 464 42.38 -92.34 12.25
N VAL A 465 43.31 -91.51 12.75
CA VAL A 465 44.66 -91.99 13.14
C VAL A 465 44.90 -92.22 14.66
N GLN A 466 44.05 -91.70 15.56
CA GLN A 466 44.46 -91.37 16.94
C GLN A 466 44.35 -92.45 18.06
N MET A 467 44.21 -93.76 17.78
CA MET A 467 43.73 -94.73 18.80
C MET A 467 44.54 -96.05 18.91
N LYS A 468 45.71 -96.09 19.60
CA LYS A 468 46.54 -97.36 19.61
C LYS A 468 47.68 -97.68 20.65
N ILE A 469 47.87 -97.07 21.84
CA ILE A 469 49.14 -97.25 22.64
C ILE A 469 49.02 -97.29 24.22
N ILE A 470 48.95 -98.46 24.92
CA ILE A 470 48.96 -98.70 26.44
C ILE A 470 49.37 -100.20 26.85
N ASP A 471 50.05 -100.55 28.02
CA ASP A 471 50.02 -101.84 28.93
C ASP A 471 51.35 -102.38 29.74
N LEU A 472 51.38 -102.89 31.07
CA LEU A 472 52.45 -103.77 31.85
C LEU A 472 52.37 -104.15 33.47
N GLN A 473 53.25 -105.00 34.17
CA GLN A 473 53.18 -105.60 35.64
C GLN A 473 54.48 -106.19 36.48
N GLY A 474 54.49 -106.58 37.84
CA GLY A 474 55.47 -107.50 38.67
C GLY A 474 55.75 -107.45 40.30
N VAL A 475 56.23 -108.52 41.11
CA VAL A 475 56.58 -108.57 42.68
C VAL A 475 57.19 -109.89 43.46
N LYS A 476 57.96 -109.89 44.67
CA LYS A 476 58.16 -110.99 45.81
C LYS A 476 59.04 -110.73 47.18
N SER A 477 59.35 -111.70 48.14
CA SER A 477 60.05 -111.64 49.56
C SER A 477 60.62 -113.01 50.29
N ASP A 478 61.24 -113.12 51.56
CA ASP A 478 61.42 -114.30 52.61
C ASP A 478 62.49 -114.22 53.88
N GLU A 479 62.61 -115.12 54.96
CA GLU A 479 63.56 -115.12 56.23
C GLU A 479 63.80 -116.44 57.22
N TYR A 480 64.70 -116.55 58.32
CA TYR A 480 65.01 -117.77 59.28
C TYR A 480 66.06 -117.79 60.58
N MET A 481 65.97 -118.73 61.64
CA MET A 481 66.90 -119.37 62.75
C MET A 481 66.95 -119.03 64.32
N GLN A 482 67.00 -120.01 65.30
CA GLN A 482 67.14 -119.85 66.82
C GLN A 482 67.71 -121.07 67.67
N ALA A 483 68.60 -120.87 68.68
CA ALA A 483 68.95 -121.90 69.72
C ALA A 483 69.71 -121.50 71.05
N LEU A 484 70.26 -120.29 71.19
CA LEU A 484 71.37 -119.96 72.14
C LEU A 484 70.97 -119.71 73.63
N GLU A 485 69.78 -120.11 74.07
CA GLU A 485 69.10 -119.40 75.18
C GLU A 485 69.38 -119.88 76.62
N LYS A 486 70.08 -121.00 76.85
CA LYS A 486 70.14 -121.60 78.20
C LYS A 486 71.20 -121.04 79.14
N GLU A 487 72.42 -120.74 78.66
CA GLU A 487 73.46 -120.06 79.47
C GLU A 487 73.06 -118.62 79.83
N LEU A 488 72.17 -118.02 79.04
CA LEU A 488 71.64 -116.68 79.24
C LEU A 488 71.01 -116.48 80.64
N ARG A 489 70.49 -117.54 81.29
CA ARG A 489 69.62 -117.42 82.47
C ARG A 489 70.32 -117.03 83.79
N GLU A 490 71.61 -117.29 83.95
CA GLU A 490 72.35 -116.87 85.16
C GLU A 490 72.97 -115.48 84.98
N LEU A 491 73.42 -115.16 83.76
CA LEU A 491 73.69 -113.77 83.37
C LEU A 491 72.42 -112.91 83.53
N ILE A 492 71.23 -113.44 83.24
CA ILE A 492 69.95 -112.75 83.40
C ILE A 492 69.68 -112.22 84.81
N GLU A 493 70.18 -112.82 85.90
CA GLU A 493 69.96 -112.24 87.25
C GLU A 493 70.77 -110.96 87.48
N LYS A 494 72.08 -110.99 87.23
CA LYS A 494 72.91 -109.78 87.31
C LYS A 494 72.50 -108.75 86.25
N LYS A 495 72.05 -109.22 85.08
CA LYS A 495 71.45 -108.39 84.03
C LYS A 495 70.11 -107.79 84.46
N LYS A 496 69.21 -108.47 85.20
CA LYS A 496 67.93 -107.90 85.70
C LYS A 496 68.13 -106.63 86.54
N GLY A 497 69.19 -106.57 87.33
CA GLY A 497 69.54 -105.37 88.10
C GLY A 497 69.87 -104.19 87.18
N LEU A 498 70.77 -104.41 86.22
CA LEU A 498 71.13 -103.41 85.21
C LEU A 498 69.97 -103.09 84.25
N ASP A 499 69.17 -104.09 83.86
CA ASP A 499 68.00 -103.97 83.00
C ASP A 499 66.95 -103.04 83.61
N LYS A 500 66.74 -103.05 84.94
CA LYS A 500 65.80 -102.10 85.58
C LYS A 500 66.22 -100.64 85.41
N CYS A 501 67.51 -100.34 85.58
CA CYS A 501 68.07 -99.00 85.35
C CYS A 501 68.18 -98.65 83.86
N LEU A 502 68.48 -99.65 83.03
CA LEU A 502 68.49 -99.52 81.58
C LEU A 502 67.07 -99.33 81.03
N ASP A 503 66.03 -99.87 81.68
CA ASP A 503 64.64 -99.75 81.28
C ASP A 503 64.00 -98.44 81.75
N THR A 504 64.48 -97.82 82.84
CA THR A 504 64.18 -96.41 83.11
C THR A 504 64.85 -95.51 82.08
N ALA A 505 66.14 -95.72 81.77
CA ALA A 505 66.84 -94.97 80.74
C ALA A 505 66.21 -95.13 79.34
N LYS A 506 65.85 -96.36 78.93
CA LYS A 506 65.12 -96.64 77.68
C LYS A 506 63.73 -96.01 77.66
N ARG A 507 63.04 -95.87 78.80
CA ARG A 507 61.71 -95.23 78.85
C ARG A 507 61.81 -93.74 78.58
N GLU A 508 62.77 -93.06 79.22
CA GLU A 508 62.97 -91.63 78.99
C GLU A 508 63.63 -91.35 77.63
N SER A 509 64.52 -92.23 77.14
CA SER A 509 64.95 -92.24 75.73
C SER A 509 63.76 -92.34 74.79
N LYS A 510 62.85 -93.31 75.00
CA LYS A 510 61.65 -93.48 74.15
C LYS A 510 60.67 -92.30 74.23
N ARG A 511 60.61 -91.55 75.33
CA ARG A 511 59.89 -90.26 75.36
C ARG A 511 60.57 -89.25 74.45
N MET A 512 61.89 -89.09 74.61
CA MET A 512 62.71 -88.21 73.78
C MET A 512 62.57 -88.56 72.28
N ASP A 513 62.64 -89.85 71.93
CA ASP A 513 62.45 -90.36 70.57
C ASP A 513 61.05 -90.00 70.02
N VAL A 514 60.00 -90.14 70.84
CA VAL A 514 58.63 -89.75 70.47
C VAL A 514 58.48 -88.23 70.32
N GLU A 515 59.16 -87.42 71.12
CA GLU A 515 59.15 -85.96 71.01
C GLU A 515 60.00 -85.45 69.83
N ILE A 516 61.11 -86.10 69.53
CA ILE A 516 61.91 -85.91 68.31
C ILE A 516 61.07 -86.29 67.08
N VAL A 517 60.33 -87.41 67.09
CA VAL A 517 59.42 -87.77 66.00
C VAL A 517 58.27 -86.77 65.86
N LYS A 518 57.65 -86.31 66.96
CA LYS A 518 56.59 -85.28 66.92
C LYS A 518 57.11 -83.94 66.35
N THR A 519 58.28 -83.49 66.78
CA THR A 519 58.88 -82.24 66.30
C THR A 519 59.35 -82.36 64.84
N MET A 520 59.94 -83.48 64.42
CA MET A 520 60.22 -83.75 63.00
C MET A 520 58.96 -83.79 62.13
N LEU A 521 57.86 -84.38 62.62
CA LEU A 521 56.58 -84.37 61.91
C LEU A 521 55.98 -82.97 61.79
N GLN A 522 56.09 -82.14 62.85
CA GLN A 522 55.64 -80.75 62.81
C GLN A 522 56.52 -79.90 61.89
N ILE A 523 57.85 -80.03 61.94
CA ILE A 523 58.78 -79.36 61.01
C ILE A 523 58.47 -79.76 59.57
N ARG A 524 58.22 -81.04 59.28
CA ARG A 524 57.86 -81.53 57.94
C ARG A 524 56.51 -81.00 57.47
N LYS A 525 55.54 -80.85 58.38
CA LYS A 525 54.24 -80.21 58.11
C LYS A 525 54.43 -78.73 57.79
N ASP A 526 55.24 -78.01 58.55
CA ASP A 526 55.47 -76.58 58.35
C ASP A 526 56.34 -76.26 57.13
N GLN A 527 57.26 -77.14 56.77
CA GLN A 527 57.95 -77.10 55.46
C GLN A 527 56.95 -77.28 54.31
N LEU A 528 56.03 -78.23 54.41
CA LEU A 528 54.99 -78.46 53.39
C LEU A 528 54.02 -77.28 53.30
N ASN A 529 53.62 -76.68 54.43
CA ASN A 529 52.85 -75.43 54.49
C ASN A 529 53.61 -74.26 53.83
N LEU A 530 54.91 -74.13 54.12
CA LEU A 530 55.78 -73.08 53.57
C LEU A 530 55.95 -73.24 52.05
N ASP A 531 56.09 -74.46 51.54
CA ASP A 531 56.23 -74.71 50.11
C ASP A 531 54.90 -74.53 49.36
N GLN A 532 53.76 -74.85 49.99
CA GLN A 532 52.44 -74.43 49.49
C GLN A 532 52.31 -72.91 49.43
N ALA A 533 52.73 -72.18 50.48
CA ALA A 533 52.71 -70.72 50.50
C ALA A 533 53.63 -70.10 49.44
N LYS A 534 54.82 -70.67 49.20
CA LYS A 534 55.70 -70.27 48.07
C LYS A 534 55.01 -70.49 46.72
N ALA A 535 54.37 -71.63 46.51
CA ALA A 535 53.65 -71.93 45.26
C ALA A 535 52.46 -70.96 45.04
N GLN A 536 51.71 -70.65 46.10
CA GLN A 536 50.65 -69.63 46.07
C GLN A 536 51.20 -68.23 45.77
N LEU A 537 52.34 -67.84 46.36
CA LEU A 537 52.99 -66.56 46.08
C LEU A 537 53.49 -66.46 44.62
N VAL A 538 54.07 -67.54 44.07
CA VAL A 538 54.51 -67.58 42.67
C VAL A 538 53.32 -67.49 41.71
N THR A 539 52.25 -68.26 41.94
CA THR A 539 51.04 -68.22 41.09
C THR A 539 50.33 -66.87 41.19
N ALA A 540 50.23 -66.27 42.39
CA ALA A 540 49.71 -64.92 42.58
C ALA A 540 50.57 -63.87 41.84
N ARG A 541 51.91 -63.99 41.89
CA ARG A 541 52.82 -63.09 41.17
C ARG A 541 52.66 -63.19 39.66
N VAL A 542 52.59 -64.41 39.11
CA VAL A 542 52.31 -64.63 37.67
C VAL A 542 50.93 -64.07 37.28
N ALA A 543 49.92 -64.19 38.15
CA ALA A 543 48.61 -63.59 37.91
C ALA A 543 48.63 -62.05 37.94
N VAL A 544 49.47 -61.42 38.78
CA VAL A 544 49.71 -59.98 38.79
C VAL A 544 50.48 -59.54 37.54
N ASP A 545 51.52 -60.28 37.14
CA ASP A 545 52.31 -60.00 35.93
C ASP A 545 51.47 -60.16 34.65
N GLY A 546 50.52 -61.10 34.65
CA GLY A 546 49.50 -61.23 33.58
C GLY A 546 48.52 -60.05 33.56
N LYS A 547 48.01 -59.64 34.72
CA LYS A 547 47.09 -58.49 34.85
C LYS A 547 47.74 -57.15 34.50
N THR A 548 49.01 -56.93 34.87
CA THR A 548 49.74 -55.71 34.52
C THR A 548 50.04 -55.62 33.02
N LYS A 549 50.38 -56.74 32.37
CA LYS A 549 50.49 -56.82 30.90
C LYS A 549 49.15 -56.55 30.21
N LEU A 550 48.05 -57.11 30.72
CA LEU A 550 46.70 -56.85 30.19
C LEU A 550 46.30 -55.38 30.37
N LEU A 551 46.56 -54.78 31.53
CA LEU A 551 46.36 -53.34 31.78
C LEU A 551 47.20 -52.47 30.84
N GLY A 552 48.44 -52.87 30.54
CA GLY A 552 49.28 -52.22 29.53
C GLY A 552 48.65 -52.29 28.14
N HIS A 553 48.18 -53.46 27.72
CA HIS A 553 47.52 -53.63 26.41
C HIS A 553 46.24 -52.80 26.30
N VAL A 554 45.36 -52.84 27.31
CA VAL A 554 44.13 -52.04 27.37
C VAL A 554 44.44 -50.53 27.40
N ARG A 555 45.52 -50.12 28.08
CA ARG A 555 45.97 -48.71 28.09
C ARG A 555 46.44 -48.26 26.71
N ASN A 556 47.19 -49.09 25.99
CA ASN A 556 47.62 -48.80 24.62
C ASN A 556 46.41 -48.75 23.67
N GLN A 557 45.49 -49.72 23.73
CA GLN A 557 44.24 -49.71 22.96
C GLN A 557 43.40 -48.45 23.25
N ASN A 558 43.33 -47.99 24.50
CA ASN A 558 42.63 -46.76 24.85
C ASN A 558 43.33 -45.50 24.30
N GLN A 559 44.66 -45.51 24.21
CA GLN A 559 45.43 -44.44 23.55
C GLN A 559 45.25 -44.46 22.03
N GLU A 560 45.21 -45.63 21.40
CA GLU A 560 44.89 -45.81 19.97
C GLU A 560 43.47 -45.33 19.67
N LEU A 561 42.47 -45.72 20.49
CA LEU A 561 41.09 -45.25 20.37
C LEU A 561 40.97 -43.73 20.56
N ALA A 562 41.66 -43.14 21.54
CA ALA A 562 41.70 -41.69 21.72
C ALA A 562 42.39 -40.97 20.54
N MET A 563 43.41 -41.56 19.93
CA MET A 563 44.03 -41.03 18.71
C MET A 563 43.07 -41.12 17.52
N HIS A 564 42.36 -42.24 17.35
CA HIS A 564 41.32 -42.40 16.34
C HIS A 564 40.17 -41.40 16.56
N GLU A 565 39.74 -41.17 17.79
CA GLU A 565 38.71 -40.17 18.10
C GLU A 565 39.20 -38.77 17.74
N ASN A 566 40.40 -38.36 18.16
CA ASN A 566 40.98 -37.06 17.81
C ASN A 566 41.11 -36.87 16.28
N MET A 567 41.50 -37.92 15.55
CA MET A 567 41.53 -37.91 14.08
C MET A 567 40.13 -37.76 13.46
N LEU A 568 39.11 -38.42 14.01
CA LEU A 568 37.71 -38.27 13.60
C LEU A 568 37.16 -36.88 13.96
N GLN A 569 37.52 -36.32 15.12
CA GLN A 569 37.17 -34.95 15.51
C GLN A 569 37.80 -33.91 14.57
N LEU A 570 39.07 -34.10 14.18
CA LEU A 570 39.75 -33.27 13.19
C LEU A 570 39.09 -33.36 11.81
N ARG A 571 38.78 -34.57 11.34
CA ARG A 571 38.09 -34.78 10.05
C ARG A 571 36.68 -34.20 10.06
N ARG A 572 35.96 -34.28 11.18
CA ARG A 572 34.67 -33.60 11.43
C ARG A 572 34.82 -32.07 11.39
N ALA A 573 35.90 -31.51 11.92
CA ALA A 573 36.17 -30.07 11.85
C ALA A 573 36.50 -29.61 10.41
N GLN A 574 37.30 -30.40 9.67
CA GLN A 574 37.61 -30.14 8.26
C GLN A 574 36.34 -30.18 7.39
N LEU A 575 35.50 -31.21 7.55
CA LEU A 575 34.21 -31.33 6.83
C LEU A 575 33.25 -30.18 7.19
N ARG A 576 33.19 -29.76 8.45
CA ARG A 576 32.43 -28.55 8.85
C ARG A 576 32.97 -27.28 8.19
N SER A 577 34.30 -27.12 8.09
CA SER A 577 34.90 -25.98 7.39
C SER A 577 34.59 -25.98 5.89
N GLN A 578 34.62 -27.15 5.23
CA GLN A 578 34.21 -27.31 3.84
C GLN A 578 32.70 -27.03 3.65
N MET A 579 31.84 -27.55 4.52
CA MET A 579 30.40 -27.27 4.52
C MET A 579 30.13 -25.76 4.67
N ILE A 580 30.80 -25.06 5.59
CA ILE A 580 30.66 -23.61 5.75
C ILE A 580 31.14 -22.87 4.50
N LYS A 581 32.27 -23.27 3.89
CA LYS A 581 32.74 -22.68 2.62
C LYS A 581 31.73 -22.86 1.50
N HIS A 582 31.15 -24.05 1.34
CA HIS A 582 30.11 -24.29 0.33
C HIS A 582 28.80 -23.56 0.64
N SER A 583 28.40 -23.47 1.92
CA SER A 583 27.24 -22.68 2.34
C SER A 583 27.43 -21.20 2.01
N ASN A 584 28.63 -20.65 2.24
CA ASN A 584 28.96 -19.27 1.90
C ASN A 584 29.03 -19.06 0.37
N GLN A 585 29.53 -20.04 -0.39
CA GLN A 585 29.50 -20.01 -1.86
C GLN A 585 28.06 -20.00 -2.39
N VAL A 586 27.21 -20.93 -1.95
CA VAL A 586 25.79 -20.99 -2.32
C VAL A 586 25.07 -19.70 -1.94
N TYR A 587 25.29 -19.18 -0.73
CA TYR A 587 24.74 -17.89 -0.31
C TYR A 587 25.22 -16.73 -1.21
N SER A 588 26.50 -16.68 -1.57
CA SER A 588 27.02 -15.64 -2.48
C SER A 588 26.44 -15.75 -3.89
N LEU A 589 26.27 -16.96 -4.40
CA LEU A 589 25.65 -17.21 -5.71
C LEU A 589 24.18 -16.82 -5.72
N GLU A 590 23.41 -17.25 -4.72
CA GLU A 590 21.98 -16.91 -4.59
C GLU A 590 21.79 -15.40 -4.39
N LYS A 591 22.66 -14.75 -3.61
CA LYS A 591 22.71 -13.28 -3.51
C LYS A 591 22.93 -12.65 -4.90
N THR A 592 23.96 -13.05 -5.64
CA THR A 592 24.20 -12.49 -6.99
C THR A 592 23.07 -12.81 -7.96
N ARG A 593 22.37 -13.94 -7.80
CA ARG A 593 21.19 -14.27 -8.60
C ARG A 593 20.04 -13.30 -8.31
N ILE A 594 19.75 -13.04 -7.04
CA ILE A 594 18.71 -12.07 -6.63
C ILE A 594 19.07 -10.65 -7.07
N GLU A 595 20.34 -10.26 -7.00
CA GLU A 595 20.83 -8.97 -7.52
C GLU A 595 20.64 -8.86 -9.05
N MET A 596 20.95 -9.92 -9.82
CA MET A 596 20.72 -9.95 -11.26
C MET A 596 19.23 -10.02 -11.63
N ASP A 597 18.43 -10.82 -10.93
CA ASP A 597 16.97 -10.91 -11.09
C ASP A 597 16.33 -9.53 -10.84
N SER A 598 16.83 -8.77 -9.85
CA SER A 598 16.43 -7.39 -9.56
C SER A 598 16.80 -6.42 -10.69
N ILE A 599 18.05 -6.43 -11.17
CA ILE A 599 18.51 -5.60 -12.30
C ILE A 599 17.72 -5.91 -13.59
N ILE A 600 17.36 -7.18 -13.81
CA ILE A 600 16.50 -7.59 -14.92
C ILE A 600 15.07 -7.07 -14.74
N ALA A 601 14.54 -7.06 -13.50
CA ALA A 601 13.22 -6.52 -13.20
C ALA A 601 13.15 -5.00 -13.39
N THR A 602 14.12 -4.22 -12.87
CA THR A 602 14.16 -2.76 -13.08
C THR A 602 14.31 -2.44 -14.57
N ARG A 603 15.23 -3.11 -15.28
CA ARG A 603 15.43 -2.86 -16.72
C ARG A 603 14.21 -3.24 -17.57
N ARG A 604 13.41 -4.24 -17.15
CA ARG A 604 12.10 -4.53 -17.77
C ARG A 604 11.08 -3.44 -17.51
N ALA A 605 11.02 -2.88 -16.29
CA ALA A 605 10.15 -1.76 -15.97
C ALA A 605 10.51 -0.50 -16.78
N GLU A 606 11.81 -0.16 -16.87
CA GLU A 606 12.33 0.94 -17.71
C GLU A 606 11.97 0.77 -19.21
N ILE A 607 12.03 -0.46 -19.74
CA ILE A 607 11.65 -0.74 -21.12
C ILE A 607 10.14 -0.57 -21.31
N GLU A 608 9.31 -0.95 -20.33
CA GLU A 608 7.85 -0.81 -20.41
C GLU A 608 7.40 0.64 -20.22
N THR A 609 8.06 1.45 -19.37
CA THR A 609 7.78 2.90 -19.27
C THR A 609 8.24 3.66 -20.52
N ALA A 610 9.43 3.35 -21.06
CA ALA A 610 9.85 3.90 -22.35
C ALA A 610 8.87 3.53 -23.49
N LYS A 611 8.36 2.29 -23.49
CA LYS A 611 7.33 1.81 -24.42
C LYS A 611 5.98 2.50 -24.23
N SER A 612 5.54 2.79 -22.99
CA SER A 612 4.30 3.53 -22.75
C SER A 612 4.42 4.99 -23.19
N VAL A 613 5.56 5.65 -22.96
CA VAL A 613 5.87 7.00 -23.47
C VAL A 613 5.90 7.05 -25.00
N LEU A 614 6.47 6.04 -25.66
CA LEU A 614 6.42 5.94 -27.12
C LEU A 614 4.99 5.73 -27.65
N LEU A 615 4.12 5.04 -26.89
CA LEU A 615 2.70 4.87 -27.25
C LEU A 615 1.88 6.15 -27.03
N THR A 616 2.12 6.92 -25.97
CA THR A 616 1.46 8.23 -25.78
C THR A 616 1.96 9.26 -26.80
N ARG A 617 3.26 9.26 -27.14
CA ARG A 617 3.81 10.09 -28.22
C ARG A 617 3.22 9.70 -29.59
N LYS A 618 3.03 8.41 -29.85
CA LYS A 618 2.33 7.94 -31.06
C LYS A 618 0.86 8.40 -31.10
N ARG A 619 0.15 8.35 -29.96
CA ARG A 619 -1.25 8.84 -29.85
C ARG A 619 -1.34 10.35 -30.13
N THR A 620 -0.55 11.17 -29.44
CA THR A 620 -0.54 12.62 -29.63
C THR A 620 -0.15 13.03 -31.05
N LEU A 621 0.80 12.35 -31.69
CA LEU A 621 1.12 12.57 -33.11
C LEU A 621 -0.04 12.17 -34.05
N MET A 622 -0.83 11.14 -33.73
CA MET A 622 -2.04 10.81 -34.49
C MET A 622 -3.16 11.84 -34.30
N GLU A 623 -3.29 12.39 -33.10
CA GLU A 623 -4.25 13.46 -32.78
C GLU A 623 -3.88 14.77 -33.49
N ILE A 624 -2.60 15.20 -33.43
CA ILE A 624 -2.07 16.34 -34.19
C ILE A 624 -2.30 16.15 -35.69
N ARG A 625 -2.00 14.96 -36.24
CA ARG A 625 -2.30 14.63 -37.65
C ARG A 625 -3.80 14.74 -37.97
N SER A 626 -4.68 14.36 -37.04
CA SER A 626 -6.13 14.51 -37.23
C SER A 626 -6.57 15.98 -37.20
N ASN A 627 -5.97 16.81 -36.34
CA ASN A 627 -6.25 18.24 -36.25
C ASN A 627 -5.75 18.98 -37.49
N LEU A 628 -4.51 18.75 -37.91
CA LEU A 628 -3.97 19.29 -39.16
C LEU A 628 -4.82 18.92 -40.37
N LYS A 629 -5.36 17.69 -40.41
CA LYS A 629 -6.32 17.31 -41.46
C LYS A 629 -7.61 18.12 -41.38
N ARG A 630 -8.25 18.24 -40.19
CA ARG A 630 -9.45 19.09 -40.01
C ARG A 630 -9.21 20.54 -40.46
N SER A 631 -8.04 21.10 -40.13
CA SER A 631 -7.64 22.46 -40.54
C SER A 631 -7.47 22.57 -42.07
N LEU A 632 -6.88 21.57 -42.72
CA LEU A 632 -6.75 21.51 -44.18
C LEU A 632 -8.11 21.37 -44.87
N ASP A 633 -8.97 20.48 -44.36
CA ASP A 633 -10.34 20.27 -44.86
C ASP A 633 -11.15 21.59 -44.73
N HIS A 634 -11.04 22.29 -43.58
CA HIS A 634 -11.66 23.61 -43.36
C HIS A 634 -11.11 24.70 -44.30
N LEU A 635 -9.78 24.78 -44.50
CA LEU A 635 -9.18 25.73 -45.43
C LEU A 635 -9.62 25.47 -46.88
N THR A 636 -9.79 24.21 -47.25
CA THR A 636 -10.31 23.81 -48.58
C THR A 636 -11.74 24.31 -48.77
N VAL A 637 -12.63 24.04 -47.81
CA VAL A 637 -14.01 24.57 -47.81
C VAL A 637 -14.02 26.11 -47.85
N ARG A 638 -13.11 26.77 -47.12
CA ARG A 638 -13.00 28.23 -47.11
C ARG A 638 -12.55 28.80 -48.46
N ILE A 639 -11.66 28.11 -49.17
CA ILE A 639 -11.25 28.48 -50.54
C ILE A 639 -12.45 28.38 -51.50
N ASP A 640 -13.26 27.33 -51.40
CA ASP A 640 -14.44 27.16 -52.28
C ASP A 640 -15.57 28.15 -51.97
N GLN A 641 -15.75 28.54 -50.70
CA GLN A 641 -16.59 29.68 -50.32
C GLN A 641 -16.10 31.01 -50.93
N LEU A 642 -14.79 31.20 -51.05
CA LEU A 642 -14.23 32.42 -51.63
C LEU A 642 -14.38 32.45 -53.16
N LYS A 643 -14.18 31.32 -53.85
CA LYS A 643 -14.48 31.18 -55.29
C LYS A 643 -15.94 31.56 -55.59
N THR A 644 -16.89 30.86 -54.95
CA THR A 644 -18.33 31.10 -55.15
C THR A 644 -18.76 32.53 -54.80
N ARG A 645 -18.12 33.18 -53.81
CA ARG A 645 -18.35 34.60 -53.53
C ARG A 645 -17.80 35.53 -54.63
N PHE A 646 -16.63 35.24 -55.19
CA PHE A 646 -16.09 35.99 -56.34
C PHE A 646 -17.00 35.85 -57.56
N ASP A 647 -17.47 34.63 -57.87
CA ASP A 647 -18.38 34.37 -58.99
C ASP A 647 -19.67 35.20 -58.88
N VAL A 648 -20.28 35.25 -57.69
CA VAL A 648 -21.48 36.05 -57.39
C VAL A 648 -21.22 37.57 -57.47
N ILE A 649 -20.05 38.05 -57.03
CA ILE A 649 -19.70 39.48 -57.13
C ILE A 649 -19.51 39.88 -58.60
N VAL A 650 -18.85 39.06 -59.42
CA VAL A 650 -18.70 39.32 -60.87
C VAL A 650 -20.07 39.39 -61.53
N TYR A 651 -20.97 38.45 -61.24
CA TYR A 651 -22.33 38.42 -61.79
C TYR A 651 -23.21 39.62 -61.35
N SER A 652 -22.91 40.23 -60.20
CA SER A 652 -23.66 41.38 -59.68
C SER A 652 -23.22 42.74 -60.25
N LEU A 653 -22.01 42.84 -60.83
CA LEU A 653 -21.42 44.11 -61.26
C LEU A 653 -21.82 44.58 -62.66
N GLU A 654 -22.43 43.72 -63.47
CA GLU A 654 -22.85 44.07 -64.84
C GLU A 654 -24.18 44.86 -64.91
N GLY A 655 -24.93 44.98 -63.79
CA GLY A 655 -26.31 45.49 -63.79
C GLY A 655 -26.52 47.01 -63.62
N GLU A 656 -25.79 47.68 -62.72
CA GLU A 656 -26.29 48.94 -62.11
C GLU A 656 -25.41 50.21 -62.29
N VAL A 657 -24.71 50.34 -63.42
CA VAL A 657 -23.79 51.47 -63.69
C VAL A 657 -24.48 52.87 -63.62
N TYR A 658 -25.79 52.96 -63.83
CA TYR A 658 -26.49 54.25 -63.98
C TYR A 658 -26.91 54.95 -62.68
N ASN A 659 -26.98 54.28 -61.53
CA ASN A 659 -27.55 54.87 -60.30
C ASN A 659 -26.53 55.51 -59.35
N CYS A 660 -25.24 55.13 -59.41
CA CYS A 660 -24.23 55.58 -58.44
C CYS A 660 -24.02 57.11 -58.41
N VAL A 661 -24.20 57.80 -59.54
CA VAL A 661 -23.90 59.24 -59.65
C VAL A 661 -24.82 60.09 -58.75
N ALA A 662 -26.11 59.77 -58.68
CA ALA A 662 -27.05 60.47 -57.82
C ALA A 662 -26.69 60.31 -56.33
N PHE A 663 -26.39 59.08 -55.91
CA PHE A 663 -26.02 58.76 -54.53
C PHE A 663 -24.72 59.46 -54.10
N THR A 664 -23.75 59.64 -55.00
CA THR A 664 -22.52 60.39 -54.70
C THR A 664 -22.75 61.88 -54.44
N ILE A 665 -23.81 62.49 -54.97
CA ILE A 665 -24.14 63.90 -54.72
C ILE A 665 -24.74 64.07 -53.33
N GLN A 666 -25.69 63.21 -52.94
CA GLN A 666 -26.29 63.23 -51.61
C GLN A 666 -25.24 63.01 -50.49
N ASN A 667 -24.37 62.01 -50.66
CA ASN A 667 -23.28 61.73 -49.71
C ASN A 667 -22.30 62.90 -49.50
N ILE A 668 -22.19 63.84 -50.46
CA ILE A 668 -21.35 65.04 -50.32
C ILE A 668 -22.05 66.11 -49.46
N GLN A 669 -23.38 66.21 -49.53
CA GLN A 669 -24.15 67.17 -48.74
C GLN A 669 -24.26 66.73 -47.28
N GLU A 670 -24.57 65.46 -47.02
CA GLU A 670 -24.64 64.90 -45.66
C GLU A 670 -23.27 65.01 -44.94
N LYS A 671 -22.17 64.83 -45.68
CA LYS A 671 -20.81 65.01 -45.14
C LYS A 671 -20.50 66.47 -44.72
N HIS A 672 -21.15 67.47 -45.29
CA HIS A 672 -20.96 68.86 -44.84
C HIS A 672 -21.59 69.09 -43.47
N VAL A 673 -22.85 68.65 -43.29
CA VAL A 673 -23.59 68.78 -42.03
C VAL A 673 -22.89 68.04 -40.89
N LEU A 674 -22.32 66.86 -41.17
CA LEU A 674 -21.53 66.09 -40.19
C LEU A 674 -20.21 66.77 -39.79
N LEU A 675 -19.64 67.65 -40.63
CA LEU A 675 -18.46 68.43 -40.28
C LEU A 675 -18.82 69.62 -39.38
N GLU A 676 -19.95 70.27 -39.63
CA GLU A 676 -20.46 71.36 -38.78
C GLU A 676 -20.80 70.85 -37.38
N GLN A 677 -21.46 69.68 -37.29
CA GLN A 677 -21.71 68.98 -36.01
C GLN A 677 -20.42 68.51 -35.32
N GLY A 678 -19.40 68.11 -36.09
CA GLY A 678 -18.09 67.76 -35.54
C GLY A 678 -17.42 68.93 -34.82
N ASN A 679 -17.47 70.13 -35.41
CA ASN A 679 -16.87 71.34 -34.84
C ASN A 679 -17.57 71.77 -33.52
N GLU A 680 -18.89 71.58 -33.40
CA GLU A 680 -19.61 71.87 -32.15
C GLU A 680 -19.20 70.91 -31.02
N LEU A 681 -19.09 69.60 -31.32
CA LEU A 681 -18.62 68.60 -30.37
C LEU A 681 -17.16 68.84 -29.94
N GLU A 682 -16.29 69.25 -30.85
CA GLU A 682 -14.89 69.60 -30.55
C GLU A 682 -14.79 70.83 -29.63
N ALA A 683 -15.71 71.79 -29.77
CA ALA A 683 -15.81 72.94 -28.86
C ALA A 683 -16.32 72.58 -27.45
N ASP A 684 -17.12 71.53 -27.30
CA ASP A 684 -17.55 71.00 -26.00
C ASP A 684 -16.48 70.11 -25.33
N ILE A 685 -15.70 69.35 -26.11
CA ILE A 685 -14.53 68.61 -25.60
C ILE A 685 -13.53 69.58 -24.93
N ILE A 686 -13.26 70.73 -25.56
CA ILE A 686 -12.37 71.79 -25.02
C ILE A 686 -12.92 72.44 -23.72
N LYS A 687 -14.19 72.25 -23.38
CA LYS A 687 -14.75 72.62 -22.07
C LYS A 687 -14.50 71.50 -21.05
N ALA A 688 -14.84 70.26 -21.41
CA ALA A 688 -14.62 69.08 -20.57
C ALA A 688 -13.14 68.90 -20.17
N GLU A 689 -12.19 69.15 -21.07
CA GLU A 689 -10.74 69.14 -20.76
C GLU A 689 -10.37 70.14 -19.66
N LYS A 690 -10.98 71.33 -19.63
CA LYS A 690 -10.73 72.33 -18.58
C LYS A 690 -11.37 71.97 -17.25
N GLU A 691 -12.52 71.31 -17.28
CA GLU A 691 -13.16 70.76 -16.08
C GLU A 691 -12.35 69.58 -15.51
N ILE A 692 -11.77 68.73 -16.36
CA ILE A 692 -10.85 67.65 -15.95
C ILE A 692 -9.61 68.24 -15.26
N ILE A 693 -8.97 69.27 -15.84
CA ILE A 693 -7.81 69.94 -15.22
C ILE A 693 -8.21 70.57 -13.87
N ALA A 694 -9.40 71.18 -13.76
CA ALA A 694 -9.88 71.71 -12.48
C ALA A 694 -10.10 70.61 -11.43
N LEU A 695 -10.68 69.47 -11.82
CA LEU A 695 -10.88 68.31 -10.95
C LEU A 695 -9.55 67.68 -10.50
N GLU A 696 -8.59 67.51 -11.41
CA GLU A 696 -7.26 66.96 -11.12
C GLU A 696 -6.53 67.79 -10.06
N ASN A 697 -6.57 69.13 -10.17
CA ASN A 697 -6.06 70.03 -9.14
C ASN A 697 -6.74 69.82 -7.77
N THR A 698 -8.08 69.64 -7.72
CA THR A 698 -8.76 69.36 -6.44
C THR A 698 -8.37 68.00 -5.86
N VAL A 699 -8.18 66.98 -6.70
CA VAL A 699 -7.74 65.64 -6.29
C VAL A 699 -6.31 65.68 -5.76
N GLN A 700 -5.41 66.48 -6.36
CA GLN A 700 -4.03 66.64 -5.88
C GLN A 700 -3.97 67.32 -4.50
N VAL A 701 -4.82 68.32 -4.23
CA VAL A 701 -4.95 68.96 -2.90
C VAL A 701 -5.55 67.99 -1.87
N VAL A 702 -6.56 67.21 -2.23
CA VAL A 702 -7.13 66.17 -1.36
C VAL A 702 -6.10 65.08 -1.07
N ASN A 703 -5.37 64.59 -2.07
CA ASN A 703 -4.38 63.53 -1.89
C ASN A 703 -3.18 63.98 -1.04
N SER A 704 -2.66 65.19 -1.25
CA SER A 704 -1.58 65.73 -0.40
C SER A 704 -2.02 65.88 1.06
N SER A 705 -3.24 66.39 1.30
CA SER A 705 -3.83 66.40 2.66
C SER A 705 -3.95 64.99 3.24
N ASN A 706 -4.45 64.02 2.47
CA ASN A 706 -4.70 62.65 2.89
C ASN A 706 -3.40 61.87 3.19
N VAL A 707 -2.30 62.19 2.48
CA VAL A 707 -0.95 61.71 2.81
C VAL A 707 -0.49 62.27 4.16
N SER A 708 -0.67 63.57 4.42
CA SER A 708 -0.34 64.17 5.72
C SER A 708 -1.09 63.51 6.88
N TYR A 709 -2.39 63.22 6.70
CA TYR A 709 -3.18 62.47 7.68
C TYR A 709 -2.64 61.06 7.93
N LYS A 710 -2.24 60.34 6.88
CA LYS A 710 -1.63 59.01 7.04
C LYS A 710 -0.32 59.10 7.82
N SER A 711 0.57 60.05 7.51
CA SER A 711 1.81 60.22 8.30
C SER A 711 1.55 60.55 9.76
N ALA A 712 0.59 61.44 10.07
CA ALA A 712 0.26 61.81 11.45
C ALA A 712 -0.39 60.66 12.25
N VAL A 713 -1.14 59.77 11.58
CA VAL A 713 -1.73 58.58 12.23
C VAL A 713 -0.70 57.47 12.44
N PHE A 714 0.18 57.22 11.48
CA PHE A 714 1.14 56.10 11.54
C PHE A 714 2.46 56.40 12.25
N GLN A 715 2.86 57.67 12.45
CA GLN A 715 4.11 58.01 13.18
C GLN A 715 4.06 57.76 14.70
N VAL A 716 2.93 57.29 15.25
CA VAL A 716 2.75 57.06 16.70
C VAL A 716 3.20 55.65 17.14
N GLU A 717 3.44 54.72 16.21
CA GLU A 717 3.64 53.29 16.52
C GLU A 717 5.13 52.86 16.59
N GLU A 718 6.08 53.65 16.09
CA GLU A 718 7.51 53.34 16.17
C GLU A 718 8.18 53.95 17.41
N TYR A 719 8.19 53.23 18.55
CA TYR A 719 9.42 52.99 19.33
C TYR A 719 9.25 52.00 20.51
N ASN A 720 9.89 50.84 20.35
CA ASN A 720 10.51 49.98 21.37
C ASN A 720 9.68 49.14 22.36
N LEU A 721 10.23 47.95 22.62
CA LEU A 721 9.97 46.97 23.69
C LEU A 721 8.64 46.20 23.67
N ASP A 722 7.52 46.79 23.26
CA ASP A 722 6.26 46.01 23.16
C ASP A 722 6.19 45.15 21.89
N ILE A 723 7.06 45.35 20.88
CA ILE A 723 7.07 44.61 19.61
C ILE A 723 7.14 43.08 19.80
N GLU A 724 7.82 42.55 20.82
CA GLU A 724 7.84 41.10 21.05
C GLU A 724 6.50 40.58 21.61
N GLN A 725 5.86 41.35 22.50
CA GLN A 725 4.51 41.03 23.01
C GLN A 725 3.39 41.35 22.02
N ASP A 726 3.60 42.29 21.09
CA ASP A 726 2.65 42.61 20.02
C ASP A 726 2.85 41.71 18.80
N ILE A 727 4.05 41.15 18.56
CA ILE A 727 4.23 39.99 17.67
C ILE A 727 3.59 38.75 18.31
N ASP A 728 3.74 38.50 19.62
CA ASP A 728 3.04 37.39 20.28
C ASP A 728 1.50 37.59 20.24
N LYS A 729 0.98 38.80 20.48
CA LYS A 729 -0.46 39.10 20.36
C LYS A 729 -0.96 39.10 18.92
N GLN A 730 -0.16 39.55 17.94
CA GLN A 730 -0.47 39.41 16.52
C GLN A 730 -0.43 37.94 16.13
N LEU A 731 0.49 37.13 16.65
CA LEU A 731 0.51 35.69 16.44
C LEU A 731 -0.71 35.00 17.08
N GLU A 732 -1.12 35.37 18.29
CA GLU A 732 -2.36 34.89 18.91
C GLU A 732 -3.61 35.35 18.12
N GLN A 733 -3.62 36.58 17.58
CA GLN A 733 -4.71 37.09 16.75
C GLN A 733 -4.76 36.45 15.36
N GLU A 734 -3.63 36.29 14.68
CA GLU A 734 -3.49 35.57 13.41
C GLU A 734 -3.74 34.06 13.60
N LEU A 735 -3.46 33.48 14.78
CA LEU A 735 -3.87 32.13 15.13
C LEU A 735 -5.39 32.02 15.34
N CYS A 736 -6.02 32.96 16.04
CA CYS A 736 -7.48 33.03 16.12
C CYS A 736 -8.12 33.26 14.74
N VAL A 737 -7.57 34.14 13.91
CA VAL A 737 -8.01 34.37 12.53
C VAL A 737 -7.74 33.15 11.65
N LEU A 738 -6.68 32.37 11.91
CA LEU A 738 -6.46 31.07 11.26
C LEU A 738 -7.42 29.99 11.79
N GLU A 739 -7.87 30.04 13.03
CA GLU A 739 -8.92 29.14 13.57
C GLU A 739 -10.29 29.51 12.99
N ASP A 740 -10.63 30.80 12.89
CA ASP A 740 -11.82 31.31 12.22
C ASP A 740 -11.78 30.97 10.72
N ILE A 741 -10.66 31.20 10.02
CA ILE A 741 -10.48 30.80 8.61
C ILE A 741 -10.52 29.27 8.46
N GLN A 742 -10.02 28.49 9.42
CA GLN A 742 -10.18 27.02 9.40
C GLN A 742 -11.63 26.60 9.65
N SER A 743 -12.39 27.34 10.46
CA SER A 743 -13.82 27.13 10.65
C SER A 743 -14.59 27.49 9.38
N ASP A 744 -14.35 28.66 8.79
CA ASP A 744 -14.93 29.11 7.52
C ASP A 744 -14.57 28.14 6.38
N VAL A 745 -13.31 27.68 6.28
CA VAL A 745 -12.90 26.65 5.31
C VAL A 745 -13.59 25.32 5.61
N ALA A 746 -13.81 24.94 6.87
CA ALA A 746 -14.56 23.74 7.22
C ALA A 746 -16.08 23.87 6.97
N GLU A 747 -16.66 25.07 7.05
CA GLU A 747 -18.05 25.34 6.66
C GLU A 747 -18.19 25.41 5.14
N LEU A 748 -17.36 26.16 4.43
CA LEU A 748 -17.27 26.16 2.97
C LEU A 748 -16.97 24.76 2.41
N THR A 749 -16.22 23.91 3.11
CA THR A 749 -16.01 22.51 2.70
C THR A 749 -17.28 21.66 2.90
N LYS A 750 -18.08 21.89 3.95
CA LYS A 750 -19.39 21.23 4.11
C LYS A 750 -20.39 21.75 3.06
N ASP A 751 -20.36 23.04 2.75
CA ASP A 751 -21.20 23.65 1.72
C ASP A 751 -20.81 23.14 0.33
N ILE A 752 -19.52 23.01 0.02
CA ILE A 752 -19.04 22.35 -1.20
C ILE A 752 -19.49 20.89 -1.23
N GLN A 753 -19.33 20.13 -0.14
CA GLN A 753 -19.78 18.72 -0.09
C GLN A 753 -21.30 18.59 -0.28
N THR A 754 -22.11 19.44 0.36
CA THR A 754 -23.57 19.42 0.16
C THR A 754 -23.96 19.94 -1.21
N LEU A 755 -23.22 20.85 -1.83
CA LEU A 755 -23.40 21.26 -3.22
C LEU A 755 -22.99 20.14 -4.20
N GLU A 756 -21.97 19.33 -3.89
CA GLU A 756 -21.58 18.14 -4.65
C GLU A 756 -22.63 17.02 -4.51
N GLU A 757 -23.19 16.79 -3.31
CA GLU A 757 -24.34 15.90 -3.10
C GLU A 757 -25.59 16.38 -3.85
N ASN A 758 -25.88 17.69 -3.84
CA ASN A 758 -26.98 18.27 -4.60
C ASN A 758 -26.72 18.21 -6.12
N LEU A 759 -25.49 18.43 -6.59
CA LEU A 759 -25.11 18.32 -8.00
C LEU A 759 -25.18 16.86 -8.49
N THR A 760 -24.71 15.89 -7.71
CA THR A 760 -24.84 14.48 -8.05
C THR A 760 -26.30 14.02 -8.04
N TRP A 761 -27.13 14.51 -7.09
CA TRP A 761 -28.58 14.31 -7.13
C TRP A 761 -29.24 14.94 -8.35
N LEU A 762 -28.84 16.16 -8.75
CA LEU A 762 -29.34 16.83 -9.96
C LEU A 762 -28.92 16.09 -11.24
N ILE A 763 -27.69 15.59 -11.31
CA ILE A 763 -27.17 14.78 -12.43
C ILE A 763 -27.94 13.46 -12.50
N ASP A 764 -28.18 12.77 -11.39
CA ASP A 764 -29.01 11.56 -11.39
C ASP A 764 -30.48 11.86 -11.74
N ARG A 765 -30.99 13.03 -11.36
CA ARG A 765 -32.33 13.49 -11.75
C ARG A 765 -32.40 13.83 -13.24
N GLU A 766 -31.37 14.43 -13.82
CA GLU A 766 -31.23 14.65 -15.26
C GLU A 766 -31.08 13.31 -16.01
N ASN A 767 -30.29 12.37 -15.50
CA ASN A 767 -30.17 11.01 -16.03
C ASN A 767 -31.49 10.22 -15.99
N GLN A 768 -32.39 10.51 -15.04
CA GLN A 768 -33.75 9.97 -15.02
C GLN A 768 -34.65 10.66 -16.05
N LEU A 769 -34.61 12.00 -16.11
CA LEU A 769 -35.45 12.79 -17.02
C LEU A 769 -35.07 12.59 -18.50
N THR A 770 -33.78 12.45 -18.82
CA THR A 770 -33.29 12.11 -20.16
C THR A 770 -33.71 10.70 -20.56
N LYS A 771 -33.62 9.70 -19.67
CA LYS A 771 -34.17 8.35 -19.93
C LYS A 771 -35.68 8.41 -20.24
N GLN A 772 -36.46 9.07 -19.36
CA GLN A 772 -37.89 9.27 -19.57
C GLN A 772 -38.18 10.01 -20.89
N TRP A 773 -37.38 11.02 -21.24
CA TRP A 773 -37.50 11.71 -22.52
C TRP A 773 -37.19 10.80 -23.70
N THR A 774 -36.13 9.98 -23.66
CA THR A 774 -35.83 9.01 -24.72
C THR A 774 -36.90 7.93 -24.85
N ASP A 775 -37.51 7.46 -23.75
CA ASP A 775 -38.63 6.51 -23.80
C ASP A 775 -39.89 7.15 -24.43
N LYS A 776 -40.14 8.43 -24.14
CA LYS A 776 -41.24 9.20 -24.75
C LYS A 776 -40.97 9.47 -26.22
N ASP A 777 -39.76 9.88 -26.61
CA ASP A 777 -39.39 10.11 -28.00
C ASP A 777 -39.42 8.81 -28.81
N ASN A 778 -38.88 7.70 -28.29
CA ASN A 778 -39.04 6.36 -28.87
C ASN A 778 -40.51 6.00 -29.09
N LYS A 779 -41.42 6.32 -28.15
CA LYS A 779 -42.86 6.08 -28.33
C LYS A 779 -43.50 7.07 -29.33
N VAL A 780 -43.04 8.31 -29.42
CA VAL A 780 -43.46 9.28 -30.46
C VAL A 780 -43.00 8.83 -31.85
N GLN A 781 -41.77 8.35 -32.00
CA GLN A 781 -41.26 7.77 -33.25
C GLN A 781 -42.07 6.53 -33.65
N GLN A 782 -42.37 5.63 -32.71
CA GLN A 782 -43.27 4.49 -32.96
C GLN A 782 -44.66 4.95 -33.43
N LEU A 783 -45.29 5.90 -32.72
CA LEU A 783 -46.59 6.45 -33.09
C LEU A 783 -46.55 7.18 -34.44
N GLY A 784 -45.44 7.81 -34.80
CA GLY A 784 -45.21 8.41 -36.11
C GLY A 784 -45.10 7.37 -37.22
N VAL A 785 -44.44 6.24 -36.97
CA VAL A 785 -44.40 5.08 -37.88
C VAL A 785 -45.79 4.45 -38.02
N GLU A 786 -46.51 4.24 -36.91
CA GLU A 786 -47.90 3.76 -36.88
C GLU A 786 -48.81 4.71 -37.68
N LEU A 787 -48.73 6.02 -37.46
CA LEU A 787 -49.49 7.05 -38.18
C LEU A 787 -49.16 7.05 -39.68
N ASN A 788 -47.89 6.93 -40.07
CA ASN A 788 -47.48 6.81 -41.47
C ASN A 788 -47.97 5.51 -42.13
N GLN A 789 -48.10 4.42 -41.37
CA GLN A 789 -48.76 3.21 -41.86
C GLN A 789 -50.28 3.42 -42.02
N GLN A 790 -50.94 4.14 -41.13
CA GLN A 790 -52.37 4.44 -41.25
C GLN A 790 -52.65 5.44 -42.38
N THR A 791 -51.88 6.52 -42.54
CA THR A 791 -52.05 7.47 -43.67
C THR A 791 -51.75 6.80 -45.01
N THR A 792 -50.75 5.91 -45.11
CA THR A 792 -50.53 5.15 -46.36
C THR A 792 -51.59 4.07 -46.61
N LYS A 793 -52.25 3.52 -45.59
CA LYS A 793 -53.46 2.70 -45.77
C LYS A 793 -54.64 3.56 -46.25
N LEU A 794 -54.86 4.72 -45.63
CA LEU A 794 -55.91 5.68 -45.98
C LEU A 794 -55.75 6.17 -47.43
N ILE A 795 -54.53 6.53 -47.86
CA ILE A 795 -54.22 6.92 -49.25
C ILE A 795 -54.45 5.76 -50.23
N ARG A 796 -54.22 4.50 -49.84
CA ARG A 796 -54.58 3.33 -50.66
C ARG A 796 -56.10 3.17 -50.76
N ALA A 797 -56.82 3.26 -49.65
CA ALA A 797 -58.27 3.19 -49.60
C ALA A 797 -58.92 4.34 -50.40
N GLU A 798 -58.44 5.57 -50.27
CA GLU A 798 -58.85 6.71 -51.09
C GLU A 798 -58.61 6.47 -52.59
N LYS A 799 -57.47 5.89 -52.97
CA LYS A 799 -57.18 5.56 -54.37
C LYS A 799 -58.14 4.47 -54.88
N GLN A 800 -58.46 3.47 -54.06
CA GLN A 800 -59.47 2.46 -54.39
C GLN A 800 -60.88 3.06 -54.48
N ILE A 801 -61.29 3.94 -53.56
CA ILE A 801 -62.57 4.67 -53.62
C ILE A 801 -62.62 5.58 -54.86
N LYS A 802 -61.54 6.27 -55.21
CA LYS A 802 -61.44 7.10 -56.42
C LYS A 802 -61.41 6.26 -57.71
N GLN A 803 -60.90 5.02 -57.66
CA GLN A 803 -61.05 4.05 -58.75
C GLN A 803 -62.48 3.54 -58.86
N LEU A 804 -63.11 3.15 -57.75
CA LEU A 804 -64.50 2.67 -57.71
C LEU A 804 -65.49 3.74 -58.18
N LYS A 805 -65.32 5.01 -57.74
CA LYS A 805 -66.09 6.15 -58.24
C LYS A 805 -65.91 6.36 -59.74
N ARG A 806 -64.68 6.27 -60.27
CA ARG A 806 -64.45 6.31 -61.73
C ARG A 806 -65.08 5.15 -62.48
N THR A 807 -65.12 3.94 -61.92
CA THR A 807 -65.83 2.81 -62.54
C THR A 807 -67.35 2.96 -62.46
N LEU A 808 -67.88 3.65 -61.44
CA LEU A 808 -69.30 4.03 -61.38
C LEU A 808 -69.63 5.14 -62.40
N GLU A 809 -68.77 6.16 -62.52
CA GLU A 809 -68.88 7.25 -63.52
C GLU A 809 -68.77 6.74 -64.97
N LEU A 810 -68.04 5.65 -65.21
CA LEU A 810 -67.93 4.97 -66.51
C LEU A 810 -69.10 4.02 -66.81
N ILE A 811 -69.96 3.70 -65.83
CA ILE A 811 -71.20 2.94 -66.06
C ILE A 811 -72.32 3.96 -66.32
N GLY A 812 -72.65 4.12 -67.61
CA GLY A 812 -73.68 5.06 -68.07
C GLY A 812 -75.08 4.85 -67.46
N HIS A 813 -75.94 5.85 -67.69
CA HIS A 813 -77.23 6.12 -67.00
C HIS A 813 -78.36 5.06 -67.14
N GLU A 814 -78.09 3.75 -67.03
CA GLU A 814 -79.11 2.69 -67.12
C GLU A 814 -79.30 1.86 -65.82
N LYS A 815 -78.51 2.09 -64.76
CA LYS A 815 -78.59 1.30 -63.50
C LYS A 815 -78.74 2.11 -62.20
N GLN A 816 -79.20 3.35 -62.28
CA GLN A 816 -79.45 4.21 -61.11
C GLN A 816 -80.27 3.56 -59.95
N PRO A 817 -81.37 2.81 -60.17
CA PRO A 817 -82.10 2.20 -59.04
C PRO A 817 -81.32 1.06 -58.36
N MET A 818 -80.41 0.40 -59.06
CA MET A 818 -79.53 -0.63 -58.48
C MET A 818 -78.43 0.00 -57.62
N ILE A 819 -77.93 1.17 -58.02
CA ILE A 819 -76.95 1.96 -57.25
C ILE A 819 -77.61 2.47 -55.96
N LEU A 820 -78.81 3.08 -56.04
CA LEU A 820 -79.54 3.57 -54.86
C LEU A 820 -79.85 2.43 -53.85
N LEU A 821 -80.13 1.22 -54.33
CA LEU A 821 -80.33 0.05 -53.48
C LEU A 821 -79.01 -0.42 -52.84
N ALA A 822 -77.91 -0.42 -53.58
CA ALA A 822 -76.58 -0.77 -53.06
C ALA A 822 -76.05 0.27 -52.06
N GLU A 823 -76.31 1.57 -52.27
CA GLU A 823 -75.99 2.64 -51.32
C GLU A 823 -76.79 2.49 -50.02
N LYS A 824 -78.07 2.11 -50.10
CA LYS A 824 -78.88 1.81 -48.91
C LYS A 824 -78.44 0.53 -48.20
N ASP A 825 -78.06 -0.51 -48.93
CA ASP A 825 -77.55 -1.77 -48.34
C ASP A 825 -76.12 -1.65 -47.80
N LEU A 826 -75.33 -0.70 -48.31
CA LEU A 826 -74.08 -0.26 -47.70
C LEU A 826 -74.35 0.52 -46.42
N CYS A 827 -75.27 1.50 -46.46
CA CYS A 827 -75.57 2.34 -45.30
C CYS A 827 -76.22 1.55 -44.15
N THR A 828 -77.03 0.52 -44.43
CA THR A 828 -77.51 -0.39 -43.38
C THR A 828 -76.39 -1.24 -42.80
N LYS A 829 -75.40 -1.67 -43.61
CA LYS A 829 -74.21 -2.38 -43.11
C LYS A 829 -73.31 -1.47 -42.28
N GLU A 830 -73.06 -0.24 -42.69
CA GLU A 830 -72.34 0.77 -41.90
C GLU A 830 -73.06 1.06 -40.57
N LEU A 831 -74.40 1.11 -40.56
CA LEU A 831 -75.19 1.22 -39.33
C LEU A 831 -75.10 -0.04 -38.45
N ILE A 832 -75.07 -1.24 -39.03
CA ILE A 832 -74.86 -2.49 -38.28
C ILE A 832 -73.45 -2.55 -37.71
N GLU A 833 -72.41 -2.32 -38.50
CA GLU A 833 -71.00 -2.33 -38.08
C GLU A 833 -70.70 -1.24 -37.04
N SER A 834 -71.30 -0.05 -37.15
CA SER A 834 -71.16 0.99 -36.12
C SER A 834 -71.87 0.63 -34.82
N ASN A 835 -73.01 -0.06 -34.87
CA ASN A 835 -73.72 -0.55 -33.69
C ASN A 835 -72.99 -1.75 -33.04
N GLU A 836 -72.45 -2.68 -33.84
CA GLU A 836 -71.57 -3.76 -33.35
C GLU A 836 -70.26 -3.20 -32.75
N SER A 837 -69.65 -2.19 -33.38
CA SER A 837 -68.49 -1.48 -32.82
C SER A 837 -68.83 -0.75 -31.52
N ALA A 838 -70.01 -0.15 -31.41
CA ALA A 838 -70.47 0.48 -30.17
C ALA A 838 -70.70 -0.58 -29.06
N LEU A 839 -71.36 -1.69 -29.37
CA LEU A 839 -71.54 -2.81 -28.45
C LEU A 839 -70.20 -3.44 -28.03
N GLN A 840 -69.21 -3.48 -28.92
CA GLN A 840 -67.87 -3.99 -28.60
C GLN A 840 -67.04 -2.99 -27.76
N GLN A 841 -67.18 -1.68 -27.96
CA GLN A 841 -66.61 -0.67 -27.07
C GLN A 841 -67.26 -0.70 -25.67
N LEU A 842 -68.57 -0.94 -25.59
CA LEU A 842 -69.28 -1.18 -24.32
C LEU A 842 -68.81 -2.49 -23.64
N ALA A 843 -68.51 -3.53 -24.43
CA ALA A 843 -67.89 -4.75 -23.91
C ALA A 843 -66.48 -4.48 -23.34
N GLU A 844 -65.62 -3.74 -24.04
CA GLU A 844 -64.31 -3.33 -23.52
C GLU A 844 -64.41 -2.46 -22.25
N LEU A 845 -65.37 -1.53 -22.19
CA LEU A 845 -65.62 -0.74 -20.99
C LEU A 845 -66.02 -1.62 -19.80
N SER A 846 -66.87 -2.63 -20.01
CA SER A 846 -67.25 -3.59 -18.96
C SER A 846 -66.07 -4.42 -18.43
N VAL A 847 -65.04 -4.66 -19.25
CA VAL A 847 -63.80 -5.36 -18.87
C VAL A 847 -62.82 -4.43 -18.15
N ARG A 848 -62.70 -3.17 -18.60
CA ARG A 848 -61.81 -2.17 -17.96
C ARG A 848 -62.37 -1.64 -16.63
N HIS A 849 -63.70 -1.62 -16.47
CA HIS A 849 -64.40 -1.09 -15.30
C HIS A 849 -65.54 -2.05 -14.88
N PRO A 850 -65.24 -3.12 -14.10
CA PRO A 850 -66.21 -4.17 -13.78
C PRO A 850 -67.43 -3.67 -12.99
N GLU A 851 -67.31 -2.55 -12.28
CA GLU A 851 -68.41 -1.87 -11.58
C GLU A 851 -69.52 -1.37 -12.55
N THR A 852 -69.16 -1.11 -13.82
CA THR A 852 -70.12 -0.66 -14.84
C THR A 852 -70.87 -1.82 -15.52
N ALA A 853 -70.33 -3.03 -15.47
CA ALA A 853 -70.89 -4.22 -16.12
C ALA A 853 -72.35 -4.54 -15.71
N PRO A 854 -72.75 -4.54 -14.42
CA PRO A 854 -74.14 -4.79 -14.05
C PRO A 854 -75.09 -3.72 -14.60
N ILE A 855 -74.70 -2.44 -14.54
CA ILE A 855 -75.50 -1.31 -15.03
C ILE A 855 -75.71 -1.42 -16.55
N LEU A 856 -74.64 -1.69 -17.30
CA LEU A 856 -74.72 -1.91 -18.75
C LEU A 856 -75.61 -3.11 -19.09
N SER A 857 -75.49 -4.22 -18.35
CA SER A 857 -76.35 -5.40 -18.55
C SER A 857 -77.84 -5.09 -18.31
N GLN A 858 -78.15 -4.26 -17.31
CA GLN A 858 -79.52 -3.88 -16.97
C GLN A 858 -80.16 -3.04 -18.09
N TYR A 859 -79.48 -1.98 -18.55
CA TYR A 859 -79.98 -1.14 -19.65
C TYR A 859 -80.09 -1.90 -20.98
N LEU A 860 -79.12 -2.76 -21.31
CA LEU A 860 -79.15 -3.55 -22.55
C LEU A 860 -80.26 -4.62 -22.52
N SER A 861 -80.52 -5.24 -21.35
CA SER A 861 -81.66 -6.16 -21.18
C SER A 861 -83.01 -5.46 -21.42
N HIS A 862 -83.14 -4.20 -20.97
CA HIS A 862 -84.34 -3.38 -21.14
C HIS A 862 -84.61 -3.02 -22.62
N MET A 863 -83.56 -2.96 -23.44
CA MET A 863 -83.62 -2.69 -24.88
C MET A 863 -83.57 -3.96 -25.75
N LYS A 864 -83.57 -5.16 -25.15
CA LYS A 864 -83.46 -6.47 -25.82
C LYS A 864 -82.19 -6.63 -26.69
N LEU A 865 -81.08 -6.02 -26.29
CA LEU A 865 -79.78 -6.15 -26.95
C LEU A 865 -78.84 -7.00 -26.09
N SER A 866 -78.09 -7.90 -26.73
CA SER A 866 -77.07 -8.76 -26.10
C SER A 866 -75.67 -8.30 -26.48
N LEU A 867 -74.73 -8.23 -25.52
CA LEU A 867 -73.32 -8.00 -25.86
C LEU A 867 -72.77 -9.19 -26.67
N PRO A 868 -71.95 -8.95 -27.71
CA PRO A 868 -71.31 -10.01 -28.47
C PRO A 868 -70.27 -10.77 -27.62
N LEU A 869 -70.40 -12.09 -27.56
CA LEU A 869 -69.57 -12.95 -26.70
C LEU A 869 -68.36 -13.53 -27.46
N ARG A 870 -67.15 -12.97 -27.31
CA ARG A 870 -65.93 -13.56 -27.91
C ARG A 870 -64.67 -13.56 -27.05
N HIS A 871 -64.22 -14.79 -26.79
CA HIS A 871 -62.84 -15.33 -26.73
C HIS A 871 -61.72 -14.49 -26.10
N SER A 872 -61.22 -14.99 -24.96
CA SER A 872 -59.90 -14.63 -24.42
C SER A 872 -58.75 -15.10 -25.33
N PRO A 873 -57.73 -14.27 -25.63
CA PRO A 873 -56.56 -14.67 -26.41
C PRO A 873 -55.48 -15.34 -25.54
N ALA A 874 -55.07 -16.55 -25.92
CA ALA A 874 -54.04 -17.32 -25.19
C ALA A 874 -52.66 -17.30 -25.89
N THR A 875 -51.70 -16.69 -25.22
CA THR A 875 -50.29 -17.11 -25.04
C THR A 875 -49.49 -17.74 -26.21
N SER A 876 -48.45 -17.05 -26.69
CA SER A 876 -47.12 -17.59 -27.04
C SER A 876 -46.09 -16.43 -27.01
N VAL A 877 -45.00 -16.35 -26.22
CA VAL A 877 -43.90 -17.31 -25.89
C VAL A 877 -42.96 -17.48 -27.10
N LEU A 878 -41.73 -16.93 -27.18
CA LEU A 878 -40.87 -16.04 -26.34
C LEU A 878 -40.15 -15.02 -27.29
N SER A 879 -39.21 -14.10 -26.95
CA SER A 879 -38.18 -13.94 -25.89
C SER A 879 -37.84 -12.43 -25.71
N ALA A 880 -36.88 -11.93 -24.91
CA ALA A 880 -35.87 -12.51 -24.01
C ALA A 880 -35.62 -11.63 -22.75
N ARG A 881 -34.76 -12.11 -21.83
CA ARG A 881 -34.25 -11.47 -20.59
C ARG A 881 -33.91 -9.96 -20.66
N SER A 882 -33.90 -9.17 -19.57
CA SER A 882 -34.51 -9.27 -18.21
C SER A 882 -34.12 -8.08 -17.31
N GLN A 883 -35.08 -7.40 -16.67
CA GLN A 883 -34.99 -6.53 -15.47
C GLN A 883 -36.42 -6.49 -14.87
N MET A 884 -36.73 -6.71 -13.59
CA MET A 884 -36.18 -6.22 -12.29
C MET A 884 -36.61 -4.78 -11.93
N SER A 885 -37.91 -4.65 -11.69
CA SER A 885 -38.57 -3.76 -10.71
C SER A 885 -38.18 -4.10 -9.26
N ASP A 886 -38.43 -3.30 -8.21
CA ASP A 886 -38.84 -1.89 -8.04
C ASP A 886 -38.49 -1.48 -6.59
N LEU A 887 -38.08 -0.23 -6.32
CA LEU A 887 -38.15 0.35 -4.96
C LEU A 887 -38.19 1.89 -4.97
N ASN A 888 -39.30 2.47 -4.48
CA ASN A 888 -39.46 3.73 -3.72
C ASN A 888 -40.98 4.02 -3.60
N SER A 889 -41.54 4.62 -2.54
CA SER A 889 -40.96 5.32 -1.38
C SER A 889 -41.92 5.30 -0.16
N VAL A 890 -41.36 5.18 1.05
CA VAL A 890 -41.54 6.03 2.28
C VAL A 890 -42.77 6.99 2.29
N ARG A 891 -43.60 7.18 3.35
CA ARG A 891 -43.56 7.00 4.85
C ARG A 891 -44.99 6.58 5.31
N SER A 892 -45.50 6.56 6.56
CA SER A 892 -45.08 6.80 7.97
C SER A 892 -46.23 6.37 8.92
N PHE A 893 -45.97 5.74 10.08
CA PHE A 893 -46.23 6.30 11.44
C PHE A 893 -46.05 5.29 12.61
N ALA A 894 -45.69 5.83 13.77
CA ALA A 894 -45.87 5.37 15.15
C ALA A 894 -45.80 3.86 15.51
N SER A 895 -44.80 3.50 16.33
CA SER A 895 -44.84 2.33 17.22
C SER A 895 -45.04 2.77 18.67
N SER A 896 -45.81 2.02 19.47
CA SER A 896 -45.79 2.10 20.95
C SER A 896 -46.55 0.94 21.62
N THR A 897 -46.24 0.72 22.90
CA THR A 897 -47.02 -0.05 23.91
C THR A 897 -46.99 -1.60 23.87
N THR A 898 -46.10 -2.14 24.71
CA THR A 898 -46.35 -3.15 25.78
C THR A 898 -46.52 -4.68 25.54
N ARG A 899 -45.70 -5.40 26.33
CA ARG A 899 -46.03 -6.48 27.31
C ARG A 899 -45.90 -7.98 26.96
N LEU A 900 -44.97 -8.60 27.70
CA LEU A 900 -45.09 -9.80 28.56
C LEU A 900 -45.58 -11.16 28.01
N GLY A 901 -44.69 -12.15 28.13
CA GLY A 901 -45.02 -13.55 28.42
C GLY A 901 -45.43 -14.43 27.22
N SER A 902 -45.32 -15.76 27.30
CA SER A 902 -44.52 -16.57 28.23
C SER A 902 -44.15 -17.91 27.58
N GLU A 903 -43.65 -18.85 28.40
CA GLU A 903 -43.35 -20.28 28.17
C GLU A 903 -44.34 -21.02 27.23
N VAL A 904 -44.02 -22.16 26.59
CA VAL A 904 -43.48 -23.39 27.19
C VAL A 904 -42.71 -24.29 26.20
N GLY A 905 -41.47 -24.64 26.58
CA GLY A 905 -40.98 -26.04 26.65
C GLY A 905 -40.66 -26.83 25.37
N GLY A 906 -40.24 -28.09 25.59
CA GLY A 906 -40.01 -29.12 24.56
C GLY A 906 -38.58 -29.19 24.02
N ALA A 907 -37.79 -30.20 24.43
CA ALA A 907 -36.42 -30.41 23.96
C ALA A 907 -36.19 -31.84 23.45
N ARG A 908 -35.25 -31.97 22.50
CA ARG A 908 -34.54 -33.18 22.02
C ARG A 908 -35.29 -34.14 21.07
N ASP A 909 -34.66 -34.38 19.92
CA ASP A 909 -33.98 -35.63 19.48
C ASP A 909 -34.62 -37.00 19.84
N PRO A 910 -34.49 -38.07 19.01
CA PRO A 910 -33.27 -38.35 18.22
C PRO A 910 -33.35 -39.18 16.91
N CYS A 911 -32.21 -39.22 16.15
CA CYS A 911 -31.73 -40.36 15.33
C CYS A 911 -32.56 -40.76 14.06
N LYS A 912 -32.11 -41.55 13.06
CA LYS A 912 -30.85 -42.28 12.67
C LYS A 912 -30.92 -42.57 11.13
N LEU A 913 -30.06 -43.29 10.38
CA LEU A 913 -28.89 -44.19 10.62
C LEU A 913 -28.04 -44.30 9.31
N GLY A 914 -26.73 -44.58 9.42
CA GLY A 914 -25.96 -45.37 8.43
C GLY A 914 -25.07 -44.60 7.43
N ALA A 915 -23.83 -45.02 7.13
CA ALA A 915 -23.03 -46.12 7.70
C ALA A 915 -21.49 -45.90 7.52
N GLN A 916 -20.70 -46.57 8.39
CA GLN A 916 -19.35 -47.17 8.21
C GLN A 916 -18.50 -46.79 6.97
N TRP A 917 -17.16 -46.60 6.99
CA TRP A 917 -16.02 -46.88 7.90
C TRP A 917 -14.76 -46.11 7.34
N ARG A 918 -13.51 -46.07 7.84
CA ARG A 918 -12.76 -46.46 9.08
C ARG A 918 -11.31 -45.90 9.01
N GLU A 919 -10.74 -45.42 10.14
CA GLU A 919 -9.29 -45.16 10.39
C GLU A 919 -8.55 -44.11 9.53
N LYS A 920 -7.49 -43.39 9.98
CA LYS A 920 -6.76 -43.25 11.27
C LYS A 920 -6.48 -41.73 11.52
N SER A 921 -6.01 -41.22 12.67
CA SER A 921 -6.17 -41.50 14.11
C SER A 921 -5.38 -40.42 14.90
N SER A 922 -5.88 -39.93 16.04
CA SER A 922 -5.13 -39.05 16.97
C SER A 922 -5.54 -39.27 18.43
N MET A 923 -4.59 -39.34 19.36
CA MET A 923 -4.81 -39.55 20.81
C MET A 923 -4.13 -38.40 21.59
N THR A 924 -4.65 -37.76 22.66
CA THR A 924 -5.35 -38.25 23.90
C THR A 924 -4.39 -39.05 24.82
N PRO A 925 -4.66 -39.34 26.12
CA PRO A 925 -5.92 -39.16 26.90
C PRO A 925 -5.86 -38.83 28.45
N LEU A 926 -6.94 -38.26 29.01
CA LEU A 926 -7.67 -38.66 30.28
C LEU A 926 -6.96 -38.58 31.68
N PRO A 927 -7.64 -38.87 32.85
CA PRO A 927 -8.98 -38.42 33.31
C PRO A 927 -9.20 -38.16 34.84
N SER A 928 -10.44 -37.73 35.18
CA SER A 928 -11.33 -38.00 36.34
C SER A 928 -10.86 -38.90 37.53
N ASN A 929 -11.40 -38.78 38.76
CA ASN A 929 -12.83 -38.99 39.09
C ASN A 929 -13.26 -38.64 40.55
N GLN A 930 -14.58 -38.38 40.76
CA GLN A 930 -15.50 -38.65 41.92
C GLN A 930 -14.98 -38.72 43.41
N GLN A 931 -15.75 -38.41 44.48
CA GLN A 931 -17.21 -38.33 44.69
C GLN A 931 -17.64 -37.55 46.00
N THR A 932 -18.97 -37.37 46.18
CA THR A 932 -19.79 -37.11 47.42
C THR A 932 -19.67 -35.80 48.24
N LYS A 933 -20.71 -35.55 49.07
CA LYS A 933 -20.96 -34.33 49.89
C LYS A 933 -21.31 -34.67 51.34
N SER A 934 -20.74 -33.94 52.30
CA SER A 934 -21.25 -33.66 53.68
C SER A 934 -20.34 -32.60 54.32
N GLY A 935 -20.71 -31.72 55.27
CA GLY A 935 -22.01 -31.55 55.92
C GLY A 935 -22.02 -30.48 57.04
N ARG A 936 -21.58 -29.24 56.75
CA ARG A 936 -21.88 -27.98 57.49
C ARG A 936 -21.93 -28.01 59.04
N GLN A 937 -20.92 -27.44 59.71
CA GLN A 937 -21.18 -26.52 60.84
C GLN A 937 -20.02 -25.54 61.09
N GLN A 938 -20.22 -24.59 62.02
CA GLN A 938 -19.44 -23.36 62.18
C GLN A 938 -18.51 -23.40 63.39
N SER A 939 -17.31 -22.80 63.28
CA SER A 939 -16.66 -21.97 64.31
C SER A 939 -15.37 -21.38 63.72
N ALA A 940 -14.70 -20.47 64.44
CA ALA A 940 -13.65 -19.61 63.91
C ALA A 940 -12.33 -19.69 64.69
N ALA A 941 -11.32 -18.98 64.15
CA ALA A 941 -10.10 -18.47 64.80
C ALA A 941 -8.80 -19.30 64.80
N THR A 942 -7.78 -18.68 64.18
CA THR A 942 -6.36 -18.53 64.63
C THR A 942 -5.35 -19.69 64.61
N SER A 943 -4.11 -19.33 64.19
CA SER A 943 -2.81 -20.06 64.30
C SER A 943 -2.68 -21.40 63.54
N SER A 944 -1.50 -21.85 63.08
CA SER A 944 -0.10 -21.33 63.10
C SER A 944 0.67 -21.89 61.86
N THR A 945 1.61 -21.18 61.21
CA THR A 945 3.10 -21.31 61.33
C THR A 945 3.66 -22.74 61.39
N PRO A 946 4.81 -23.08 60.76
CA PRO A 946 6.12 -22.36 60.79
C PRO A 946 6.46 -21.64 59.45
N GLY A 947 7.59 -20.95 59.23
CA GLY A 947 8.95 -21.03 59.81
C GLY A 947 9.84 -21.99 58.98
N THR A 948 11.12 -21.75 58.69
CA THR A 948 12.15 -20.74 59.06
C THR A 948 13.17 -20.67 57.91
N GLY A 949 14.08 -19.71 57.74
CA GLY A 949 14.52 -18.48 58.46
C GLY A 949 15.50 -17.74 57.52
N ASN A 950 16.26 -16.69 57.84
CA ASN A 950 16.55 -15.89 59.04
C ASN A 950 16.73 -14.41 58.59
N LYS A 951 16.80 -13.38 59.43
CA LYS A 951 16.93 -13.28 60.90
C LYS A 951 15.85 -12.39 61.47
#